data_AF-A0A919X7Q6-F1
#
_entry.id   AF-A0A919X7Q6-F1
#
_cell.length_a   1.000
_cell.length_b   1.000
_cell.length_c   1.000
_cell.angle_alpha   90.00
_cell.angle_beta   90.00
_cell.angle_gamma   90.00
#
_symmetry.space_group_name_H-M   'P 1'
#
loop_
_entity.id
_entity.type
_entity.pdbx_description
1 polymer ?
#
loop_
_entity_poly.entity_id
_entity_poly.type
_entity_poly.pdbx_seq_one_letter_code
_entity_poly.pdbx_strand_id
1 'polypeptide(L)'
;MKKIGLISIFGIIGIWAICFFVFTDKIVAEIPSSTSYVSTQKDFTVHFTKPMDPDTFTNETVIVKKKNGKRVATDLEWNDSYTVLIIRAPKSGYSIDEKYTITISENVKTASGKNLSKRFSYDFTAVAELTQIKDKKQLVSLLKDQIKKDQQIGVELFDSKKESAGSDTEMDTASSEESTNDSGGTSSTNVQVAGVDEADIIKTNGKSIFFVRDGDIIITSANKENSKVLGMIKTNGFSPKEIYLYNDLLIAIGEKAEPLRETPDPKDTQDSSTQGIGIPEPIYYSQTAINIYDIKNPKEPTKLREVSVEGYYSNSRILDGYLYLMANEIPPYHILETREDIEIRPYIKDSTLSEESKPVDFENMYFFPESNDEQFLILTSIDLNNMEKEAHIETYLGASDQIYMSQKNLYIAVNKYKEVEKSTNNTTDKSAEIMIWRPQDVDTEITQFQIKNGKLKYNTSTVVKGTLINQFAMDERDNTFRVATTKGETINEQQKSTNNIYTFDMNLKPLGSVEGLAEGERIYSVRFMDHVAYMVTFKQVDPLFVIDLKDPKNPTVLGELKIPGFSNYLHPLDENHVIGFGQDTTLYKEKGMQEPLIRTEGIKISIFDVSDPTNPKEKYSKVVGKGGSYSELLHNHKVLFKHPTENLYGFPASLSETKLVTKDGYAFEEYFPTFEGALLFKITPEDGIELVDKITHQKNAEEYPEWEAEIRRLVAVDNTLYTFSYNQMKAFDLKQKQVIQSVNLPDISYDR
;
A
#
# COMPACT_ATOMS: atom_id res chain seq x y z
N MET A 1 56.39 25.64 -5.08
CA MET A 1 55.72 25.03 -3.90
C MET A 1 54.23 25.35 -4.05
N LYS A 2 53.31 24.36 -4.07
CA LYS A 2 52.60 23.78 -2.91
C LYS A 2 51.89 24.84 -2.03
N LYS A 3 50.59 24.73 -1.66
CA LYS A 3 49.49 23.84 -2.11
C LYS A 3 48.15 24.28 -1.43
N ILE A 4 46.98 23.89 -1.99
CA ILE A 4 45.63 23.80 -1.35
C ILE A 4 44.95 25.16 -0.99
N GLY A 5 43.61 25.34 -1.08
CA GLY A 5 42.56 24.55 -1.77
C GLY A 5 41.21 24.44 -1.02
N LEU A 6 40.10 24.47 -1.78
CA LEU A 6 38.72 23.96 -1.54
C LEU A 6 38.06 24.00 -2.96
N ILE A 7 37.47 22.96 -3.59
CA ILE A 7 36.41 22.02 -3.19
C ILE A 7 35.07 22.76 -2.99
N SER A 8 33.92 22.45 -3.61
CA SER A 8 33.43 21.63 -4.75
C SER A 8 31.99 21.27 -4.37
N ILE A 9 30.99 21.46 -5.25
CA ILE A 9 29.65 20.84 -5.20
C ILE A 9 28.91 21.18 -6.51
N PHE A 10 27.89 20.37 -6.88
CA PHE A 10 27.15 20.40 -8.15
C PHE A 10 28.00 20.21 -9.42
N GLY A 11 28.28 18.93 -9.68
CA GLY A 11 28.48 18.37 -11.02
C GLY A 11 27.80 17.00 -11.08
N ILE A 12 27.62 16.44 -12.29
CA ILE A 12 26.87 15.20 -12.59
C ILE A 12 25.33 15.40 -12.64
N ILE A 13 24.87 16.17 -13.63
CA ILE A 13 23.70 15.82 -14.46
C ILE A 13 24.10 16.12 -15.91
N GLY A 14 24.32 15.10 -16.73
CA GLY A 14 24.76 15.27 -18.12
C GLY A 14 25.28 13.99 -18.73
N ILE A 15 24.72 13.63 -19.90
CA ILE A 15 24.64 12.25 -20.43
C ILE A 15 23.69 11.46 -19.49
N TRP A 16 22.51 10.97 -19.91
CA TRP A 16 22.24 10.23 -21.15
C TRP A 16 21.06 10.74 -22.01
N ALA A 17 21.24 10.74 -23.35
CA ALA A 17 20.19 11.08 -24.32
C ALA A 17 20.40 10.46 -25.73
N ILE A 18 21.06 9.28 -25.82
CA ILE A 18 21.48 8.69 -27.12
C ILE A 18 21.15 7.18 -27.21
N CYS A 19 19.89 6.80 -26.95
CA CYS A 19 19.41 5.41 -27.15
C CYS A 19 18.22 5.25 -28.12
N PHE A 20 17.94 6.26 -28.96
CA PHE A 20 17.22 6.07 -30.23
C PHE A 20 17.90 6.79 -31.42
N PHE A 21 19.15 7.22 -31.26
CA PHE A 21 19.86 8.11 -32.19
C PHE A 21 21.02 7.44 -32.96
N VAL A 22 20.79 6.20 -33.40
CA VAL A 22 21.68 5.52 -34.36
C VAL A 22 21.59 6.23 -35.72
N PHE A 23 22.59 7.06 -36.03
CA PHE A 23 22.80 7.77 -37.30
C PHE A 23 21.74 8.79 -37.76
N THR A 24 21.44 9.82 -36.95
CA THR A 24 21.00 11.12 -37.54
C THR A 24 21.71 12.32 -36.90
N ASP A 25 22.20 13.26 -37.72
CA ASP A 25 22.78 14.54 -37.24
C ASP A 25 21.70 15.59 -36.88
N LYS A 26 20.43 15.17 -36.83
CA LYS A 26 19.25 16.02 -36.69
C LYS A 26 19.11 16.55 -35.25
N ILE A 27 18.89 17.86 -35.14
CA ILE A 27 18.46 18.50 -33.90
C ILE A 27 16.96 18.33 -33.81
N VAL A 28 16.48 17.65 -32.78
CA VAL A 28 15.06 17.35 -32.55
C VAL A 28 14.69 17.82 -31.14
N ALA A 29 13.41 18.16 -30.95
CA ALA A 29 12.81 18.50 -29.67
C ALA A 29 11.67 17.52 -29.38
N GLU A 30 11.50 17.15 -28.12
CA GLU A 30 10.55 16.15 -27.63
C GLU A 30 10.12 16.49 -26.20
N ILE A 31 8.89 16.12 -25.80
CA ILE A 31 8.46 16.13 -24.40
C ILE A 31 8.34 14.66 -23.97
N PRO A 32 9.08 14.20 -22.94
CA PRO A 32 8.92 12.84 -22.42
C PRO A 32 7.49 12.58 -21.92
N SER A 33 6.94 11.42 -22.29
CA SER A 33 5.78 10.74 -21.68
C SER A 33 4.57 11.60 -21.26
N SER A 34 4.28 12.66 -22.02
CA SER A 34 3.22 13.62 -21.70
C SER A 34 1.82 13.18 -22.18
N THR A 35 0.90 13.00 -21.24
CA THR A 35 -0.53 12.71 -21.44
C THR A 35 -1.27 13.87 -22.14
N SER A 36 -2.23 13.57 -23.02
CA SER A 36 -3.02 14.60 -23.73
C SER A 36 -4.00 15.41 -22.85
N TYR A 37 -4.05 15.09 -21.55
CA TYR A 37 -4.80 15.78 -20.49
C TYR A 37 -3.86 16.02 -19.30
N VAL A 38 -3.75 17.26 -18.81
CA VAL A 38 -2.79 17.67 -17.76
C VAL A 38 -3.44 18.61 -16.74
N SER A 39 -2.85 18.79 -15.55
CA SER A 39 -3.33 19.77 -14.58
C SER A 39 -3.25 21.21 -15.11
N THR A 40 -4.12 22.09 -14.59
CA THR A 40 -4.07 23.53 -14.88
C THR A 40 -2.72 24.19 -14.58
N GLN A 41 -1.89 23.61 -13.71
CA GLN A 41 -0.57 24.13 -13.33
C GLN A 41 0.60 23.36 -13.96
N LYS A 42 0.38 22.59 -15.04
CA LYS A 42 1.44 21.75 -15.65
C LYS A 42 2.56 22.57 -16.29
N ASP A 43 3.76 22.46 -15.71
CA ASP A 43 5.01 22.81 -16.37
C ASP A 43 5.38 21.74 -17.42
N PHE A 44 5.88 22.18 -18.59
CA PHE A 44 6.28 21.28 -19.68
C PHE A 44 7.79 21.27 -19.88
N THR A 45 8.39 20.08 -19.79
CA THR A 45 9.83 19.85 -19.93
C THR A 45 10.14 19.37 -21.35
N VAL A 46 10.84 20.17 -22.14
CA VAL A 46 11.18 19.89 -23.54
C VAL A 46 12.67 19.55 -23.66
N HIS A 47 12.97 18.34 -24.09
CA HIS A 47 14.33 17.81 -24.27
C HIS A 47 14.79 18.03 -25.72
N PHE A 48 16.07 18.40 -25.89
CA PHE A 48 16.71 18.63 -27.18
C PHE A 48 17.91 17.70 -27.37
N THR A 49 18.08 17.18 -28.59
CA THR A 49 19.16 16.21 -28.88
C THR A 49 20.57 16.80 -28.87
N LYS A 50 20.72 18.13 -28.75
CA LYS A 50 21.99 18.87 -28.66
C LYS A 50 21.79 20.16 -27.83
N PRO A 51 22.84 20.71 -27.20
CA PRO A 51 22.79 22.00 -26.52
C PRO A 51 22.32 23.14 -27.43
N MET A 52 21.30 23.85 -26.96
CA MET A 52 20.63 24.93 -27.65
C MET A 52 21.26 26.31 -27.35
N ASP A 53 20.85 27.33 -28.09
CA ASP A 53 21.21 28.73 -27.91
C ASP A 53 20.01 29.50 -27.31
N PRO A 54 20.00 29.78 -25.99
CA PRO A 54 18.85 30.37 -25.29
C PRO A 54 18.38 31.71 -25.88
N ASP A 55 19.28 32.52 -26.45
CA ASP A 55 18.92 33.81 -27.06
C ASP A 55 17.99 33.65 -28.29
N THR A 56 17.91 32.43 -28.85
CA THR A 56 16.96 32.11 -29.93
C THR A 56 15.59 31.65 -29.43
N PHE A 57 15.39 31.48 -28.12
CA PHE A 57 14.13 31.03 -27.50
C PHE A 57 13.41 32.21 -26.85
N THR A 58 12.45 32.75 -27.60
CA THR A 58 11.67 33.94 -27.22
C THR A 58 10.19 33.63 -27.27
N ASN A 59 9.37 34.55 -26.78
CA ASN A 59 7.90 34.49 -26.87
C ASN A 59 7.34 34.49 -28.31
N GLU A 60 8.21 34.55 -29.33
CA GLU A 60 7.86 34.37 -30.75
C GLU A 60 8.34 33.05 -31.36
N THR A 61 9.39 32.44 -30.82
CA THR A 61 9.90 31.13 -31.29
C THR A 61 9.39 29.96 -30.45
N VAL A 62 9.08 30.18 -29.17
CA VAL A 62 8.27 29.31 -28.32
C VAL A 62 6.91 29.97 -28.13
N ILE A 63 5.83 29.25 -28.41
CA ILE A 63 4.47 29.78 -28.32
C ILE A 63 3.53 28.72 -27.73
N VAL A 64 2.84 29.06 -26.65
CA VAL A 64 1.63 28.33 -26.21
C VAL A 64 0.38 29.10 -26.65
N LYS A 65 -0.59 28.40 -27.26
CA LYS A 65 -1.83 28.96 -27.80
C LYS A 65 -3.04 28.15 -27.38
N LYS A 66 -4.17 28.83 -27.15
CA LYS A 66 -5.51 28.21 -27.12
C LYS A 66 -5.95 27.77 -28.52
N LYS A 67 -6.89 26.83 -28.62
CA LYS A 67 -7.52 26.39 -29.88
C LYS A 67 -8.11 27.54 -30.72
N ASN A 68 -8.54 28.63 -30.08
CA ASN A 68 -9.00 29.86 -30.74
C ASN A 68 -7.86 30.78 -31.26
N GLY A 69 -6.60 30.36 -31.18
CA GLY A 69 -5.42 31.07 -31.67
C GLY A 69 -4.84 32.12 -30.71
N LYS A 70 -5.52 32.43 -29.60
CA LYS A 70 -5.01 33.37 -28.59
C LYS A 70 -3.76 32.80 -27.89
N ARG A 71 -2.66 33.56 -27.88
CA ARG A 71 -1.44 33.20 -27.12
C ARG A 71 -1.70 33.22 -25.61
N VAL A 72 -1.00 32.36 -24.90
CA VAL A 72 -0.88 32.34 -23.44
C VAL A 72 0.52 32.86 -23.08
N ALA A 73 0.66 33.52 -21.93
CA ALA A 73 1.98 33.89 -21.40
C ALA A 73 2.51 32.76 -20.50
N THR A 74 3.74 32.32 -20.77
CA THR A 74 4.46 31.25 -20.08
C THR A 74 5.91 31.69 -19.91
N ASP A 75 6.48 31.51 -18.73
CA ASP A 75 7.90 31.84 -18.49
C ASP A 75 8.79 30.68 -19.01
N LEU A 76 10.03 30.99 -19.44
CA LEU A 76 10.97 30.02 -20.02
C LEU A 76 12.22 29.90 -19.15
N GLU A 77 12.63 28.67 -18.86
CA GLU A 77 13.75 28.36 -17.97
C GLU A 77 14.58 27.20 -18.55
N TRP A 78 15.90 27.20 -18.35
CA TRP A 78 16.81 26.22 -18.94
C TRP A 78 17.62 25.49 -17.87
N ASN A 79 17.99 24.23 -18.14
CA ASN A 79 19.05 23.54 -17.40
C ASN A 79 20.46 24.05 -17.78
N ASP A 80 21.45 23.82 -16.92
CA ASP A 80 22.84 24.31 -17.09
C ASP A 80 23.54 23.86 -18.38
N SER A 81 23.09 22.75 -18.98
CA SER A 81 23.64 22.20 -20.22
C SER A 81 22.89 22.66 -21.49
N TYR A 82 21.85 23.48 -21.34
CA TYR A 82 20.97 23.97 -22.42
C TYR A 82 20.38 22.86 -23.31
N THR A 83 20.18 21.66 -22.75
CA THR A 83 19.52 20.52 -23.44
C THR A 83 18.06 20.36 -23.04
N VAL A 84 17.60 21.03 -21.98
CA VAL A 84 16.23 20.93 -21.45
C VAL A 84 15.67 22.32 -21.18
N LEU A 85 14.55 22.62 -21.86
CA LEU A 85 13.74 23.83 -21.66
C LEU A 85 12.52 23.49 -20.80
N ILE A 86 12.35 24.17 -19.68
CA ILE A 86 11.10 24.15 -18.91
C ILE A 86 10.24 25.33 -19.37
N ILE A 87 9.06 25.03 -19.88
CA ILE A 87 8.00 25.99 -20.19
C ILE A 87 7.09 26.03 -18.95
N ARG A 88 7.23 27.07 -18.14
CA ARG A 88 6.48 27.22 -16.89
C ARG A 88 5.01 27.56 -17.16
N ALA A 89 4.11 26.97 -16.37
CA ALA A 89 2.69 27.24 -16.41
C ALA A 89 2.40 28.75 -16.16
N PRO A 90 1.29 29.29 -16.70
CA PRO A 90 0.89 30.66 -16.41
C PRO A 90 0.57 30.80 -14.92
N LYS A 91 0.91 31.93 -14.29
CA LYS A 91 0.63 32.17 -12.85
C LYS A 91 -0.87 32.20 -12.48
N SER A 92 -1.76 32.12 -13.47
CA SER A 92 -3.21 31.94 -13.34
C SER A 92 -3.69 30.50 -13.52
N GLY A 93 -2.78 29.57 -13.79
CA GLY A 93 -3.06 28.30 -14.48
C GLY A 93 -3.51 28.48 -15.93
N TYR A 94 -3.58 27.35 -16.63
CA TYR A 94 -4.39 27.17 -17.84
C TYR A 94 -5.88 27.10 -17.49
N SER A 95 -6.76 27.59 -18.36
CA SER A 95 -8.21 27.41 -18.22
C SER A 95 -8.60 25.94 -18.43
N ILE A 96 -9.39 25.39 -17.50
CA ILE A 96 -10.00 24.05 -17.55
C ILE A 96 -10.81 23.86 -18.84
N ASP A 97 -10.80 22.64 -19.39
CA ASP A 97 -11.50 22.18 -20.60
C ASP A 97 -11.14 22.88 -21.92
N GLU A 98 -10.19 23.83 -21.90
CA GLU A 98 -9.61 24.42 -23.10
C GLU A 98 -8.49 23.53 -23.65
N LYS A 99 -8.42 23.41 -24.97
CA LYS A 99 -7.29 22.77 -25.68
C LYS A 99 -6.23 23.78 -26.06
N TYR A 100 -4.98 23.39 -25.87
CA TYR A 100 -3.78 24.19 -26.11
C TYR A 100 -2.82 23.47 -27.06
N THR A 101 -2.03 24.27 -27.78
CA THR A 101 -0.91 23.82 -28.59
C THR A 101 0.35 24.54 -28.14
N ILE A 102 1.37 23.77 -27.75
CA ILE A 102 2.76 24.24 -27.66
C ILE A 102 3.36 24.17 -29.07
N THR A 103 4.09 25.20 -29.48
CA THR A 103 4.85 25.20 -30.74
C THR A 103 6.25 25.74 -30.49
N ILE A 104 7.28 25.02 -30.96
CA ILE A 104 8.66 25.54 -31.05
C ILE A 104 9.05 25.63 -32.52
N SER A 105 9.47 26.82 -32.91
CA SER A 105 9.85 27.17 -34.29
C SER A 105 11.13 26.46 -34.73
N GLU A 106 11.18 26.03 -35.99
CA GLU A 106 12.40 25.51 -36.63
C GLU A 106 13.54 26.56 -36.76
N ASN A 107 13.26 27.82 -36.42
CA ASN A 107 14.26 28.90 -36.40
C ASN A 107 15.08 28.99 -35.11
N VAL A 108 14.77 28.21 -34.06
CA VAL A 108 15.63 28.08 -32.87
C VAL A 108 16.91 27.32 -33.20
N LYS A 109 18.01 27.60 -32.50
CA LYS A 109 19.35 27.13 -32.89
C LYS A 109 20.10 26.43 -31.75
N THR A 110 21.12 25.66 -32.13
CA THR A 110 22.23 25.29 -31.26
C THR A 110 23.22 26.44 -31.09
N ALA A 111 24.06 26.39 -30.05
CA ALA A 111 25.22 27.28 -29.91
C ALA A 111 26.21 27.21 -31.09
N SER A 112 26.11 26.19 -31.95
CA SER A 112 26.84 26.05 -33.22
C SER A 112 26.07 26.57 -34.44
N GLY A 113 24.96 27.29 -34.24
CA GLY A 113 24.18 27.97 -35.28
C GLY A 113 23.32 27.06 -36.17
N LYS A 114 23.21 25.76 -35.87
CA LYS A 114 22.33 24.84 -36.61
C LYS A 114 20.89 24.96 -36.11
N ASN A 115 19.93 25.03 -37.03
CA ASN A 115 18.50 25.07 -36.73
C ASN A 115 17.93 23.73 -36.23
N LEU A 116 16.82 23.80 -35.49
CA LEU A 116 15.94 22.66 -35.18
C LEU A 116 15.37 22.04 -36.48
N SER A 117 15.41 20.70 -36.60
CA SER A 117 15.23 20.00 -37.90
C SER A 117 13.79 19.89 -38.40
N LYS A 118 12.81 20.22 -37.56
CA LYS A 118 11.38 20.40 -37.88
C LYS A 118 10.77 21.30 -36.83
N ARG A 119 9.71 22.05 -37.15
CA ARG A 119 8.83 22.62 -36.11
C ARG A 119 8.37 21.53 -35.15
N PHE A 120 8.53 21.77 -33.85
CA PHE A 120 7.90 20.95 -32.81
C PHE A 120 6.49 21.49 -32.52
N SER A 121 5.55 20.58 -32.30
CA SER A 121 4.17 20.90 -31.94
C SER A 121 3.66 19.82 -31.00
N TYR A 122 2.98 20.21 -29.92
CA TYR A 122 2.40 19.31 -28.94
C TYR A 122 1.05 19.85 -28.47
N ASP A 123 0.00 19.03 -28.52
CA ASP A 123 -1.38 19.41 -28.20
C ASP A 123 -1.82 18.77 -26.87
N PHE A 124 -2.41 19.58 -25.98
CA PHE A 124 -2.90 19.13 -24.69
C PHE A 124 -4.26 19.75 -24.32
N THR A 125 -4.94 19.16 -23.35
CA THR A 125 -6.16 19.69 -22.74
C THR A 125 -5.88 19.96 -21.27
N ALA A 126 -6.09 21.19 -20.79
CA ALA A 126 -5.93 21.46 -19.36
C ALA A 126 -7.21 21.05 -18.61
N VAL A 127 -7.06 20.29 -17.53
CA VAL A 127 -8.17 19.76 -16.72
C VAL A 127 -7.92 20.01 -15.23
N ALA A 128 -8.91 19.73 -14.38
CA ALA A 128 -8.73 19.77 -12.94
C ALA A 128 -7.96 18.54 -12.44
N GLU A 129 -7.31 18.66 -11.29
CA GLU A 129 -6.45 17.62 -10.67
C GLU A 129 -7.18 16.28 -10.46
N LEU A 130 -8.49 16.33 -10.20
CA LEU A 130 -9.42 15.24 -10.43
C LEU A 130 -10.45 15.70 -11.46
N THR A 131 -10.66 14.93 -12.53
CA THR A 131 -11.64 15.26 -13.59
C THR A 131 -12.49 14.05 -13.96
N GLN A 132 -13.78 14.27 -14.18
CA GLN A 132 -14.74 13.25 -14.63
C GLN A 132 -14.46 12.82 -16.08
N ILE A 133 -14.57 11.52 -16.37
CA ILE A 133 -14.46 10.94 -17.71
C ILE A 133 -15.79 11.13 -18.45
N LYS A 134 -15.77 11.81 -19.60
CA LYS A 134 -16.99 12.29 -20.26
C LYS A 134 -17.61 11.27 -21.21
N ASP A 135 -16.80 10.44 -21.87
CA ASP A 135 -17.24 9.39 -22.77
C ASP A 135 -16.16 8.31 -22.99
N LYS A 136 -16.55 7.24 -23.71
CA LYS A 136 -15.68 6.12 -24.07
C LYS A 136 -14.44 6.54 -24.88
N LYS A 137 -14.52 7.59 -25.71
CA LYS A 137 -13.38 8.06 -26.51
C LYS A 137 -12.35 8.76 -25.63
N GLN A 138 -12.79 9.51 -24.62
CA GLN A 138 -11.87 10.04 -23.61
C GLN A 138 -11.18 8.91 -22.83
N LEU A 139 -11.93 7.90 -22.37
CA LEU A 139 -11.35 6.77 -21.64
C LEU A 139 -10.34 5.98 -22.49
N VAL A 140 -10.71 5.60 -23.73
CA VAL A 140 -9.79 4.94 -24.67
C VAL A 140 -8.57 5.81 -24.96
N SER A 141 -8.71 7.14 -25.05
CA SER A 141 -7.59 8.05 -25.26
C SER A 141 -6.63 8.11 -24.06
N LEU A 142 -7.14 8.04 -22.82
CA LEU A 142 -6.34 8.02 -21.60
C LEU A 142 -5.52 6.72 -21.53
N LEU A 143 -6.18 5.56 -21.69
CA LEU A 143 -5.51 4.27 -21.69
C LEU A 143 -4.49 4.15 -22.85
N LYS A 144 -4.84 4.62 -24.06
CA LYS A 144 -3.90 4.61 -25.20
C LYS A 144 -2.74 5.61 -25.07
N ASP A 145 -2.86 6.66 -24.25
CA ASP A 145 -1.72 7.52 -23.92
C ASP A 145 -0.79 6.87 -22.88
N GLN A 146 -1.35 6.08 -21.97
CA GLN A 146 -0.59 5.32 -20.98
C GLN A 146 0.19 4.15 -21.62
N ILE A 147 -0.44 3.34 -22.49
CA ILE A 147 0.22 2.24 -23.25
C ILE A 147 1.49 2.71 -23.96
N LYS A 148 1.49 3.92 -24.53
CA LYS A 148 2.67 4.47 -25.23
C LYS A 148 3.87 4.67 -24.31
N LYS A 149 3.66 5.02 -23.04
CA LYS A 149 4.73 5.15 -22.03
C LYS A 149 5.38 3.78 -21.80
N ASP A 150 4.56 2.78 -21.49
CA ASP A 150 5.04 1.40 -21.26
C ASP A 150 5.71 0.82 -22.51
N GLN A 151 5.26 1.12 -23.73
CA GLN A 151 5.94 0.73 -24.97
C GLN A 151 7.28 1.48 -25.22
N GLN A 152 7.44 2.73 -24.75
CA GLN A 152 8.73 3.46 -24.82
C GLN A 152 9.75 2.93 -23.80
N ILE A 153 9.26 2.44 -22.65
CA ILE A 153 10.06 1.76 -21.64
C ILE A 153 10.42 0.33 -22.11
N GLY A 154 9.42 -0.45 -22.51
CA GLY A 154 9.48 -1.89 -22.80
C GLY A 154 10.01 -2.28 -24.19
N VAL A 155 11.27 -1.96 -24.47
CA VAL A 155 12.04 -2.64 -25.53
C VAL A 155 13.06 -3.55 -24.84
N GLU A 156 12.96 -4.86 -25.11
CA GLU A 156 13.76 -5.96 -24.54
C GLU A 156 13.54 -6.30 -23.05
N LEU A 157 12.27 -6.43 -22.64
CA LEU A 157 11.90 -7.36 -21.56
C LEU A 157 11.06 -8.51 -22.15
N PHE A 158 11.49 -9.75 -21.94
CA PHE A 158 10.71 -10.94 -22.26
C PHE A 158 9.64 -11.16 -21.19
N ASP A 159 8.48 -11.61 -21.64
CA ASP A 159 7.30 -12.07 -20.89
C ASP A 159 7.61 -12.53 -19.45
N SER A 160 7.55 -11.54 -18.56
CA SER A 160 7.58 -11.67 -17.11
C SER A 160 6.45 -10.77 -16.64
N LYS A 161 5.49 -11.36 -15.91
CA LYS A 161 4.33 -10.64 -15.41
C LYS A 161 4.79 -9.44 -14.58
N LYS A 162 3.97 -8.38 -14.52
CA LYS A 162 3.98 -7.44 -13.40
C LYS A 162 3.49 -8.16 -12.12
N GLU A 163 4.23 -9.18 -11.66
CA GLU A 163 4.24 -9.50 -10.23
C GLU A 163 4.72 -8.22 -9.55
N SER A 164 3.87 -7.68 -8.66
CA SER A 164 4.27 -6.54 -7.83
C SER A 164 5.58 -6.91 -7.15
N ALA A 165 6.63 -6.10 -7.35
CA ALA A 165 7.96 -6.42 -6.87
C ALA A 165 7.89 -6.67 -5.37
N GLY A 166 8.14 -7.94 -4.99
CA GLY A 166 7.71 -8.47 -3.70
C GLY A 166 8.16 -7.56 -2.57
N SER A 167 7.20 -7.00 -1.82
CA SER A 167 7.52 -6.26 -0.63
C SER A 167 8.23 -7.19 0.35
N ASP A 168 9.41 -6.79 0.81
CA ASP A 168 9.83 -7.11 2.17
C ASP A 168 8.64 -6.72 3.05
N THR A 169 7.86 -7.71 3.47
CA THR A 169 6.51 -7.43 3.98
C THR A 169 6.67 -6.89 5.39
N GLU A 170 6.56 -5.57 5.57
CA GLU A 170 6.82 -4.90 6.85
C GLU A 170 5.54 -4.29 7.41
N MET A 171 5.31 -4.52 8.70
CA MET A 171 4.08 -4.16 9.42
C MET A 171 4.12 -2.72 9.96
N ASP A 172 3.15 -2.32 10.78
CA ASP A 172 1.84 -1.77 10.39
C ASP A 172 1.16 -1.40 11.72
N THR A 173 1.34 -0.16 12.17
CA THR A 173 1.35 0.21 13.60
C THR A 173 0.03 0.77 14.16
N ALA A 174 -0.96 -0.11 14.37
CA ALA A 174 -2.30 0.16 14.93
C ALA A 174 -2.38 1.05 16.20
N SER A 175 -3.55 1.66 16.39
CA SER A 175 -3.83 2.61 17.48
C SER A 175 -4.47 1.95 18.70
N SER A 176 -4.10 2.45 19.88
CA SER A 176 -4.65 2.04 21.18
C SER A 176 -4.81 3.23 22.12
N GLU A 177 -5.47 4.27 21.64
CA GLU A 177 -6.22 5.19 22.49
C GLU A 177 -7.60 4.58 22.82
N GLU A 178 -8.24 5.04 23.90
CA GLU A 178 -9.36 4.33 24.53
C GLU A 178 -10.50 3.98 23.56
N SER A 179 -10.81 2.68 23.47
CA SER A 179 -12.04 2.22 22.84
C SER A 179 -13.23 2.73 23.63
N THR A 180 -14.11 3.50 22.98
CA THR A 180 -15.30 4.06 23.61
C THR A 180 -16.27 2.96 24.02
N ASN A 181 -16.18 2.53 25.29
CA ASN A 181 -17.04 1.58 26.02
C ASN A 181 -18.16 0.93 25.18
N ASP A 182 -17.88 -0.22 24.55
CA ASP A 182 -18.89 -1.27 24.60
C ASP A 182 -18.79 -1.94 25.98
N SER A 183 -19.95 -2.23 26.58
CA SER A 183 -20.09 -2.66 27.97
C SER A 183 -19.95 -4.17 28.18
N GLY A 184 -19.62 -4.91 27.12
CA GLY A 184 -19.31 -6.34 27.16
C GLY A 184 -17.80 -6.61 27.34
N GLY A 185 -17.45 -7.69 28.04
CA GLY A 185 -16.07 -8.13 28.22
C GLY A 185 -15.45 -8.78 26.97
N THR A 186 -15.68 -8.23 25.77
CA THR A 186 -15.28 -8.81 24.48
C THR A 186 -14.09 -8.07 23.86
N SER A 187 -13.10 -8.79 23.32
CA SER A 187 -12.02 -8.16 22.55
C SER A 187 -12.48 -7.81 21.13
N SER A 188 -12.15 -6.60 20.67
CA SER A 188 -12.29 -6.19 19.26
C SER A 188 -11.06 -6.58 18.42
N THR A 189 -11.15 -6.39 17.11
CA THR A 189 -9.98 -6.24 16.23
C THR A 189 -9.13 -5.06 16.72
N ASN A 190 -7.82 -5.14 16.51
CA ASN A 190 -6.86 -4.06 16.71
C ASN A 190 -6.89 -3.13 15.48
N VAL A 191 -7.22 -1.84 15.63
CA VAL A 191 -7.56 -0.93 14.50
C VAL A 191 -6.65 0.28 14.37
N GLN A 192 -6.55 0.81 13.15
CA GLN A 192 -5.66 1.92 12.79
C GLN A 192 -6.04 3.26 13.41
N VAL A 193 -7.35 3.55 13.49
CA VAL A 193 -7.90 4.78 14.08
C VAL A 193 -9.10 4.43 14.95
N ALA A 194 -9.10 4.90 16.20
CA ALA A 194 -10.24 4.73 17.10
C ALA A 194 -11.54 5.27 16.47
N GLY A 195 -12.61 4.48 16.50
CA GLY A 195 -13.90 4.81 15.89
C GLY A 195 -14.03 4.49 14.39
N VAL A 196 -12.99 3.96 13.74
CA VAL A 196 -13.05 3.41 12.38
C VAL A 196 -12.78 1.90 12.47
N ASP A 197 -13.80 1.06 12.24
CA ASP A 197 -13.63 -0.41 12.31
C ASP A 197 -13.00 -0.96 11.02
N GLU A 198 -12.27 -2.06 11.16
CA GLU A 198 -11.59 -2.78 10.08
C GLU A 198 -12.08 -4.23 10.00
N ALA A 199 -12.20 -4.77 8.79
CA ALA A 199 -12.54 -6.17 8.61
C ALA A 199 -11.44 -7.07 9.19
N ASP A 200 -11.77 -8.27 9.66
CA ASP A 200 -10.80 -9.25 10.17
C ASP A 200 -11.32 -10.67 9.86
N ILE A 201 -10.48 -11.69 9.98
CA ILE A 201 -10.90 -13.08 9.74
C ILE A 201 -11.68 -13.66 10.94
N ILE A 202 -11.77 -12.92 12.05
CA ILE A 202 -12.58 -13.26 13.23
C ILE A 202 -13.35 -12.03 13.74
N LYS A 203 -14.60 -12.20 14.16
CA LYS A 203 -15.38 -11.19 14.90
C LYS A 203 -16.30 -11.87 15.92
N THR A 204 -16.70 -11.17 16.98
CA THR A 204 -17.64 -11.68 17.99
C THR A 204 -18.68 -10.63 18.41
N ASN A 205 -19.85 -11.09 18.85
CA ASN A 205 -20.89 -10.29 19.50
C ASN A 205 -21.12 -10.70 20.97
N GLY A 206 -20.11 -11.31 21.60
CA GLY A 206 -20.16 -11.78 23.00
C GLY A 206 -21.06 -12.99 23.27
N LYS A 207 -21.73 -13.53 22.25
CA LYS A 207 -22.56 -14.76 22.34
C LYS A 207 -22.16 -15.78 21.28
N SER A 208 -21.83 -15.28 20.10
CA SER A 208 -21.30 -16.05 18.97
C SER A 208 -19.95 -15.50 18.52
N ILE A 209 -19.13 -16.37 17.97
CA ILE A 209 -17.88 -16.02 17.29
C ILE A 209 -17.98 -16.51 15.86
N PHE A 210 -17.66 -15.63 14.93
CA PHE A 210 -17.69 -15.83 13.49
C PHE A 210 -16.23 -15.88 13.02
N PHE A 211 -15.84 -16.93 12.30
CA PHE A 211 -14.47 -17.20 11.87
C PHE A 211 -14.43 -17.61 10.40
N VAL A 212 -13.64 -16.89 9.61
CA VAL A 212 -13.46 -17.10 8.18
C VAL A 212 -12.42 -18.20 7.94
N ARG A 213 -12.71 -19.09 6.99
CA ARG A 213 -11.79 -20.07 6.40
C ARG A 213 -11.90 -19.97 4.88
N ASP A 214 -10.90 -20.47 4.16
CA ASP A 214 -10.69 -20.26 2.72
C ASP A 214 -11.90 -20.54 1.81
N GLY A 215 -12.87 -21.37 2.25
CA GLY A 215 -14.11 -21.69 1.55
C GLY A 215 -15.39 -21.75 2.41
N ASP A 216 -15.38 -21.22 3.65
CA ASP A 216 -16.59 -21.10 4.48
C ASP A 216 -16.45 -20.10 5.64
N ILE A 217 -17.56 -19.75 6.29
CA ILE A 217 -17.56 -19.00 7.56
C ILE A 217 -18.19 -19.86 8.64
N ILE A 218 -17.39 -20.23 9.64
CA ILE A 218 -17.81 -21.00 10.81
C ILE A 218 -18.40 -20.08 11.87
N ILE A 219 -19.51 -20.52 12.47
CA ILE A 219 -20.16 -19.82 13.57
C ILE A 219 -20.18 -20.74 14.80
N THR A 220 -19.62 -20.27 15.91
CA THR A 220 -19.57 -20.98 17.19
C THR A 220 -20.24 -20.16 18.30
N SER A 221 -20.58 -20.80 19.42
CA SER A 221 -21.05 -20.10 20.63
C SER A 221 -19.89 -19.82 21.59
N ALA A 222 -19.78 -18.60 22.09
CA ALA A 222 -18.96 -18.24 23.25
C ALA A 222 -19.71 -18.58 24.54
N ASN A 223 -19.54 -19.79 25.06
CA ASN A 223 -20.25 -20.31 26.24
C ASN A 223 -19.40 -21.30 27.05
N LYS A 224 -18.11 -21.00 27.21
CA LYS A 224 -17.16 -21.70 28.09
C LYS A 224 -17.15 -23.23 27.88
N GLU A 225 -17.41 -24.03 28.91
CA GLU A 225 -17.48 -25.49 28.85
C GLU A 225 -18.55 -26.00 27.87
N ASN A 226 -19.56 -25.17 27.58
CA ASN A 226 -20.69 -25.48 26.70
C ASN A 226 -20.51 -24.93 25.27
N SER A 227 -19.33 -24.39 24.95
CA SER A 227 -18.99 -23.92 23.60
C SER A 227 -19.03 -25.04 22.56
N LYS A 228 -19.55 -24.72 21.38
CA LYS A 228 -19.75 -25.62 20.24
C LYS A 228 -19.98 -24.84 18.94
N VAL A 229 -19.94 -25.54 17.79
CA VAL A 229 -20.43 -25.01 16.51
C VAL A 229 -21.95 -24.77 16.59
N LEU A 230 -22.40 -23.65 16.04
CA LEU A 230 -23.80 -23.25 15.90
C LEU A 230 -24.31 -23.41 14.46
N GLY A 231 -23.47 -23.04 13.48
CA GLY A 231 -23.79 -23.05 12.06
C GLY A 231 -22.54 -22.84 11.20
N MET A 232 -22.71 -22.91 9.89
CA MET A 232 -21.66 -22.70 8.90
C MET A 232 -22.27 -22.09 7.64
N ILE A 233 -21.71 -20.99 7.16
CA ILE A 233 -22.07 -20.39 5.88
C ILE A 233 -21.16 -21.01 4.83
N LYS A 234 -21.72 -21.88 3.97
CA LYS A 234 -21.07 -22.30 2.73
C LYS A 234 -21.14 -21.15 1.72
N THR A 235 -20.06 -20.93 0.99
CA THR A 235 -19.90 -19.74 0.15
C THR A 235 -19.98 -20.01 -1.35
N ASN A 236 -19.92 -21.27 -1.80
CA ASN A 236 -20.29 -21.73 -3.14
C ASN A 236 -19.72 -20.85 -4.28
N GLY A 237 -18.40 -20.92 -4.52
CA GLY A 237 -17.71 -20.10 -5.54
C GLY A 237 -17.34 -18.67 -5.11
N PHE A 238 -17.68 -18.26 -3.89
CA PHE A 238 -17.11 -17.11 -3.18
C PHE A 238 -16.04 -17.59 -2.17
N SER A 239 -14.86 -16.98 -2.16
CA SER A 239 -13.82 -17.19 -1.15
C SER A 239 -13.79 -15.98 -0.21
N PRO A 240 -14.35 -16.08 1.01
CA PRO A 240 -14.33 -14.99 1.97
C PRO A 240 -12.90 -14.73 2.46
N LYS A 241 -12.52 -13.46 2.56
CA LYS A 241 -11.22 -13.03 3.12
C LYS A 241 -11.40 -12.47 4.53
N GLU A 242 -12.32 -11.53 4.71
CA GLU A 242 -12.50 -10.80 5.97
C GLU A 242 -14.00 -10.53 6.24
N ILE A 243 -14.35 -10.28 7.50
CA ILE A 243 -15.72 -10.01 7.96
C ILE A 243 -15.84 -8.79 8.87
N TYR A 244 -17.03 -8.18 8.86
CA TYR A 244 -17.53 -7.28 9.91
C TYR A 244 -18.78 -7.85 10.58
N LEU A 245 -19.04 -7.37 11.80
CA LEU A 245 -20.35 -7.44 12.44
C LEU A 245 -20.90 -6.03 12.61
N TYR A 246 -22.14 -5.79 12.19
CA TYR A 246 -22.81 -4.50 12.35
C TYR A 246 -24.28 -4.72 12.76
N ASN A 247 -24.60 -4.44 14.03
CA ASN A 247 -25.88 -4.82 14.64
C ASN A 247 -26.18 -6.33 14.44
N ASP A 248 -27.30 -6.65 13.80
CA ASP A 248 -27.72 -8.02 13.45
C ASP A 248 -27.18 -8.50 12.08
N LEU A 249 -26.18 -7.82 11.50
CA LEU A 249 -25.59 -8.17 10.20
C LEU A 249 -24.19 -8.78 10.36
N LEU A 250 -23.94 -9.86 9.60
CA LEU A 250 -22.60 -10.29 9.22
C LEU A 250 -22.34 -9.83 7.79
N ILE A 251 -21.23 -9.13 7.58
CA ILE A 251 -20.80 -8.64 6.27
C ILE A 251 -19.52 -9.39 5.92
N ALA A 252 -19.55 -10.22 4.87
CA ALA A 252 -18.39 -10.97 4.39
C ALA A 252 -17.86 -10.37 3.08
N ILE A 253 -16.57 -10.09 3.06
CA ILE A 253 -15.86 -9.52 1.90
C ILE A 253 -14.87 -10.57 1.40
N GLY A 254 -14.78 -10.71 0.07
CA GLY A 254 -13.85 -11.65 -0.56
C GLY A 254 -13.97 -11.71 -2.07
N GLU A 255 -13.50 -12.81 -2.65
CA GLU A 255 -13.33 -12.96 -4.10
C GLU A 255 -14.36 -13.93 -4.69
N LYS A 256 -14.75 -13.73 -5.95
CA LYS A 256 -15.51 -14.71 -6.75
C LYS A 256 -14.73 -15.12 -8.00
N ALA A 257 -14.91 -16.38 -8.42
CA ALA A 257 -14.26 -16.96 -9.60
C ALA A 257 -15.12 -16.87 -10.89
N GLU A 258 -16.42 -16.57 -10.75
CA GLU A 258 -17.29 -16.22 -11.88
C GLU A 258 -17.00 -14.77 -12.31
N PRO A 259 -16.93 -14.44 -13.61
CA PRO A 259 -16.78 -13.07 -14.07
C PRO A 259 -18.10 -12.28 -14.03
N LEU A 260 -18.04 -10.97 -13.79
CA LEU A 260 -19.21 -10.08 -13.94
C LEU A 260 -19.56 -9.77 -15.41
N ARG A 261 -18.62 -9.94 -16.35
CA ARG A 261 -18.86 -9.79 -17.79
C ARG A 261 -19.42 -11.07 -18.40
N GLU A 262 -20.35 -10.92 -19.35
CA GLU A 262 -20.72 -12.01 -20.25
C GLU A 262 -19.51 -12.43 -21.10
N THR A 263 -19.02 -13.65 -20.89
CA THR A 263 -18.02 -14.26 -21.77
C THR A 263 -18.70 -14.72 -23.07
N PRO A 264 -18.25 -14.30 -24.27
CA PRO A 264 -18.81 -14.77 -25.54
C PRO A 264 -18.78 -16.30 -25.65
N ASP A 265 -19.82 -16.91 -26.22
CA ASP A 265 -19.81 -18.35 -26.51
C ASP A 265 -18.63 -18.66 -27.46
N PRO A 266 -17.74 -19.62 -27.15
CA PRO A 266 -16.67 -20.06 -28.05
C PRO A 266 -17.12 -20.50 -29.46
N LYS A 267 -18.43 -20.68 -29.68
CA LYS A 267 -19.02 -20.93 -31.01
C LYS A 267 -19.21 -19.67 -31.85
N ASP A 268 -19.39 -18.49 -31.25
CA ASP A 268 -19.59 -17.23 -31.99
C ASP A 268 -18.27 -16.65 -32.54
N THR A 269 -17.11 -17.12 -32.07
CA THR A 269 -15.79 -16.76 -32.63
C THR A 269 -15.47 -17.45 -33.96
N GLN A 270 -16.47 -17.92 -34.72
CA GLN A 270 -16.30 -18.60 -36.02
C GLN A 270 -16.14 -17.67 -37.25
N ASP A 271 -15.65 -16.43 -37.08
CA ASP A 271 -15.13 -15.67 -38.23
C ASP A 271 -13.88 -16.37 -38.76
N SER A 272 -14.07 -17.10 -39.86
CA SER A 272 -13.21 -18.20 -40.30
C SER A 272 -12.02 -17.71 -41.15
N SER A 273 -11.60 -16.46 -40.93
CA SER A 273 -10.61 -15.73 -41.73
C SER A 273 -9.21 -15.66 -41.09
N THR A 274 -9.08 -15.91 -39.78
CA THR A 274 -7.79 -15.83 -39.05
C THR A 274 -7.39 -17.16 -38.41
N GLN A 275 -6.92 -18.12 -39.22
CA GLN A 275 -6.20 -19.30 -38.72
C GLN A 275 -4.78 -18.94 -38.25
N GLY A 276 -4.69 -18.17 -37.17
CA GLY A 276 -3.50 -18.10 -36.31
C GLY A 276 -3.59 -19.15 -35.21
N ILE A 277 -2.46 -19.71 -34.76
CA ILE A 277 -2.41 -20.57 -33.56
C ILE A 277 -2.38 -19.65 -32.32
N GLY A 278 -3.45 -18.87 -32.15
CA GLY A 278 -3.66 -18.06 -30.96
C GLY A 278 -4.27 -18.91 -29.87
N ILE A 279 -3.51 -19.15 -28.80
CA ILE A 279 -4.12 -19.48 -27.51
C ILE A 279 -4.93 -18.24 -27.10
N PRO A 280 -6.25 -18.34 -26.83
CA PRO A 280 -6.98 -17.19 -26.31
C PRO A 280 -6.36 -16.80 -24.97
N GLU A 281 -5.89 -15.57 -24.85
CA GLU A 281 -5.27 -15.07 -23.62
C GLU A 281 -6.28 -15.22 -22.47
N PRO A 282 -5.91 -15.88 -21.36
CA PRO A 282 -6.82 -16.07 -20.24
C PRO A 282 -7.07 -14.72 -19.57
N ILE A 283 -8.23 -14.14 -19.85
CA ILE A 283 -8.66 -12.90 -19.19
C ILE A 283 -9.03 -13.25 -17.75
N TYR A 284 -8.08 -13.03 -16.84
CA TYR A 284 -8.26 -13.22 -15.41
C TYR A 284 -9.12 -12.09 -14.84
N TYR A 285 -10.44 -12.29 -14.86
CA TYR A 285 -11.38 -11.40 -14.19
C TYR A 285 -11.31 -11.59 -12.68
N SER A 286 -10.65 -10.68 -11.96
CA SER A 286 -10.85 -10.54 -10.53
C SER A 286 -12.24 -9.96 -10.25
N GLN A 287 -13.03 -10.60 -9.39
CA GLN A 287 -14.27 -10.05 -8.84
C GLN A 287 -14.16 -9.98 -7.32
N THR A 288 -14.39 -8.78 -6.76
CA THR A 288 -14.63 -8.57 -5.33
C THR A 288 -16.12 -8.59 -5.03
N ALA A 289 -16.53 -9.32 -4.00
CA ALA A 289 -17.92 -9.44 -3.58
C ALA A 289 -18.11 -9.15 -2.08
N ILE A 290 -19.24 -8.52 -1.75
CA ILE A 290 -19.72 -8.19 -0.42
C ILE A 290 -21.04 -8.95 -0.21
N ASN A 291 -20.99 -10.04 0.55
CA ASN A 291 -22.17 -10.83 0.90
C ASN A 291 -22.63 -10.45 2.32
N ILE A 292 -23.87 -9.97 2.45
CA ILE A 292 -24.43 -9.45 3.71
C ILE A 292 -25.54 -10.38 4.20
N TYR A 293 -25.47 -10.81 5.46
CA TYR A 293 -26.34 -11.84 6.05
C TYR A 293 -27.03 -11.33 7.33
N ASP A 294 -28.30 -11.70 7.54
CA ASP A 294 -28.95 -11.59 8.85
C ASP A 294 -28.43 -12.70 9.77
N ILE A 295 -28.03 -12.33 11.00
CA ILE A 295 -27.49 -13.25 12.01
C ILE A 295 -28.29 -13.27 13.33
N LYS A 296 -29.54 -12.77 13.35
CA LYS A 296 -30.44 -12.89 14.52
C LYS A 296 -30.60 -14.34 14.99
N ASN A 297 -30.55 -15.29 14.06
CA ASN A 297 -30.38 -16.72 14.33
C ASN A 297 -29.01 -17.19 13.83
N PRO A 298 -27.95 -17.18 14.66
CA PRO A 298 -26.59 -17.54 14.25
C PRO A 298 -26.38 -19.02 13.89
N LYS A 299 -27.46 -19.83 13.88
CA LYS A 299 -27.46 -21.21 13.36
C LYS A 299 -27.86 -21.30 11.89
N GLU A 300 -28.69 -20.35 11.44
CA GLU A 300 -29.31 -20.34 10.11
C GLU A 300 -29.22 -18.91 9.52
N PRO A 301 -28.01 -18.39 9.22
CA PRO A 301 -27.85 -17.07 8.62
C PRO A 301 -28.47 -17.01 7.22
N THR A 302 -29.14 -15.91 6.89
CA THR A 302 -29.78 -15.72 5.58
C THR A 302 -29.10 -14.59 4.81
N LYS A 303 -28.64 -14.84 3.58
CA LYS A 303 -28.08 -13.78 2.73
C LYS A 303 -29.20 -12.80 2.36
N LEU A 304 -28.99 -11.53 2.67
CA LEU A 304 -29.88 -10.41 2.35
C LEU A 304 -29.49 -9.72 1.04
N ARG A 305 -28.19 -9.55 0.80
CA ARG A 305 -27.67 -8.76 -0.32
C ARG A 305 -26.29 -9.27 -0.78
N GLU A 306 -26.05 -9.20 -2.09
CA GLU A 306 -24.74 -9.36 -2.74
C GLU A 306 -24.46 -8.09 -3.54
N VAL A 307 -23.43 -7.34 -3.13
CA VAL A 307 -22.83 -6.28 -3.96
C VAL A 307 -21.53 -6.82 -4.52
N SER A 308 -21.19 -6.50 -5.76
CA SER A 308 -19.95 -6.94 -6.38
C SER A 308 -19.39 -5.90 -7.34
N VAL A 309 -18.08 -5.90 -7.47
CA VAL A 309 -17.31 -5.06 -8.39
C VAL A 309 -16.22 -5.90 -9.04
N GLU A 310 -15.85 -5.59 -10.27
CA GLU A 310 -14.60 -6.08 -10.84
C GLU A 310 -13.40 -5.50 -10.09
N GLY A 311 -12.26 -6.19 -10.18
CA GLY A 311 -11.05 -5.87 -9.42
C GLY A 311 -10.85 -6.73 -8.17
N TYR A 312 -9.62 -6.73 -7.69
CA TYR A 312 -9.18 -7.41 -6.47
C TYR A 312 -9.39 -6.53 -5.24
N TYR A 313 -9.72 -7.15 -4.11
CA TYR A 313 -9.95 -6.44 -2.85
C TYR A 313 -8.63 -5.84 -2.32
N SER A 314 -8.64 -4.56 -2.00
CA SER A 314 -7.48 -3.86 -1.42
C SER A 314 -7.68 -3.59 0.06
N ASN A 315 -8.79 -2.95 0.45
CA ASN A 315 -9.06 -2.64 1.86
C ASN A 315 -10.55 -2.29 2.09
N SER A 316 -10.95 -2.20 3.36
CA SER A 316 -12.26 -1.67 3.73
C SER A 316 -12.24 -1.01 5.12
N ARG A 317 -13.26 -0.21 5.42
CA ARG A 317 -13.54 0.37 6.75
C ARG A 317 -15.06 0.47 7.00
N ILE A 318 -15.48 0.42 8.26
CA ILE A 318 -16.80 0.91 8.69
C ILE A 318 -16.66 2.18 9.52
N LEU A 319 -17.43 3.21 9.16
CA LEU A 319 -17.54 4.49 9.89
C LEU A 319 -18.97 5.05 9.77
N ASP A 320 -19.54 5.55 10.87
CA ASP A 320 -20.88 6.16 10.94
C ASP A 320 -22.03 5.30 10.34
N GLY A 321 -21.89 3.97 10.39
CA GLY A 321 -22.84 3.03 9.81
C GLY A 321 -22.79 2.89 8.29
N TYR A 322 -21.71 3.37 7.67
CA TYR A 322 -21.38 3.13 6.27
C TYR A 322 -20.20 2.15 6.17
N LEU A 323 -20.34 1.13 5.33
CA LEU A 323 -19.20 0.36 4.83
C LEU A 323 -18.60 1.12 3.65
N TYR A 324 -17.28 1.27 3.67
CA TYR A 324 -16.48 1.75 2.55
C TYR A 324 -15.53 0.61 2.15
N LEU A 325 -15.56 0.20 0.88
CA LEU A 325 -14.67 -0.82 0.31
C LEU A 325 -13.89 -0.23 -0.85
N MET A 326 -12.62 -0.64 -0.95
CA MET A 326 -11.69 -0.30 -2.01
C MET A 326 -11.26 -1.58 -2.72
N ALA A 327 -11.53 -1.64 -4.02
CA ALA A 327 -11.03 -2.67 -4.92
C ALA A 327 -10.25 -2.00 -6.07
N ASN A 328 -9.27 -2.70 -6.63
CA ASN A 328 -8.47 -2.21 -7.75
C ASN A 328 -8.68 -3.13 -8.96
N GLU A 329 -8.98 -2.57 -10.13
CA GLU A 329 -9.16 -3.33 -11.38
C GLU A 329 -8.12 -2.91 -12.42
N ILE A 330 -7.52 -3.89 -13.10
CA ILE A 330 -6.61 -3.66 -14.22
C ILE A 330 -7.44 -3.73 -15.51
N PRO A 331 -7.72 -2.60 -16.20
CA PRO A 331 -8.49 -2.66 -17.43
C PRO A 331 -7.77 -3.49 -18.49
N PRO A 332 -8.48 -4.22 -19.37
CA PRO A 332 -7.89 -5.04 -20.43
C PRO A 332 -7.36 -4.19 -21.61
N TYR A 333 -6.44 -3.27 -21.31
CA TYR A 333 -6.04 -2.17 -22.18
C TYR A 333 -5.25 -2.64 -23.41
N HIS A 334 -4.47 -3.72 -23.32
CA HIS A 334 -3.75 -4.30 -24.46
C HIS A 334 -4.70 -4.69 -25.61
N ILE A 335 -5.93 -5.11 -25.32
CA ILE A 335 -6.88 -5.50 -26.37
C ILE A 335 -7.33 -4.29 -27.20
N LEU A 336 -7.20 -3.05 -26.68
CA LEU A 336 -7.44 -1.80 -27.41
C LEU A 336 -6.44 -1.54 -28.56
N GLU A 337 -5.34 -2.29 -28.64
CA GLU A 337 -4.46 -2.30 -29.81
C GLU A 337 -5.11 -3.01 -31.02
N THR A 338 -6.05 -3.92 -30.78
CA THR A 338 -6.70 -4.74 -31.83
C THR A 338 -8.20 -4.49 -32.01
N ARG A 339 -8.91 -4.02 -30.97
CA ARG A 339 -10.37 -3.80 -30.98
C ARG A 339 -10.76 -2.54 -30.19
N GLU A 340 -11.45 -1.59 -30.81
CA GLU A 340 -11.89 -0.35 -30.16
C GLU A 340 -13.36 -0.40 -29.64
N ASP A 341 -14.08 -1.47 -29.93
CA ASP A 341 -15.50 -1.66 -29.64
C ASP A 341 -15.78 -2.30 -28.27
N ILE A 342 -14.80 -2.99 -27.67
CA ILE A 342 -14.85 -3.63 -26.34
C ILE A 342 -15.30 -2.66 -25.23
N GLU A 343 -16.15 -3.12 -24.29
CA GLU A 343 -16.43 -2.37 -23.06
C GLU A 343 -15.26 -2.51 -22.07
N ILE A 344 -14.78 -1.38 -21.57
CA ILE A 344 -13.54 -1.25 -20.79
C ILE A 344 -13.75 -0.57 -19.43
N ARG A 345 -14.97 -0.14 -19.14
CA ARG A 345 -15.37 0.27 -17.78
C ARG A 345 -15.48 -0.97 -16.89
N PRO A 346 -15.14 -0.90 -15.59
CA PRO A 346 -15.41 -1.98 -14.65
C PRO A 346 -16.90 -2.29 -14.56
N TYR A 347 -17.25 -3.56 -14.38
CA TYR A 347 -18.61 -4.01 -14.10
C TYR A 347 -18.90 -4.03 -12.61
N ILE A 348 -20.17 -3.80 -12.27
CA ILE A 348 -20.72 -3.80 -10.92
C ILE A 348 -22.05 -4.54 -10.89
N LYS A 349 -22.42 -5.07 -9.73
CA LYS A 349 -23.70 -5.71 -9.45
C LYS A 349 -24.17 -5.34 -8.04
N ASP A 350 -25.48 -5.16 -7.88
CA ASP A 350 -26.11 -4.89 -6.58
C ASP A 350 -27.48 -5.58 -6.54
N SER A 351 -27.56 -6.70 -5.83
CA SER A 351 -28.75 -7.58 -5.82
C SER A 351 -30.01 -6.92 -5.24
N THR A 352 -29.88 -5.77 -4.56
CA THR A 352 -31.03 -4.96 -4.13
C THR A 352 -31.73 -4.28 -5.31
N LEU A 353 -31.05 -4.06 -6.43
CA LEU A 353 -31.62 -3.48 -7.65
C LEU A 353 -31.77 -4.48 -8.80
N SER A 354 -30.75 -5.30 -9.06
CA SER A 354 -30.75 -6.28 -10.16
C SER A 354 -29.80 -7.45 -9.91
N GLU A 355 -30.18 -8.61 -10.42
CA GLU A 355 -29.28 -9.77 -10.52
C GLU A 355 -28.32 -9.66 -11.72
N GLU A 356 -28.61 -8.76 -12.68
CA GLU A 356 -27.75 -8.45 -13.82
C GLU A 356 -26.61 -7.49 -13.43
N SER A 357 -25.45 -7.64 -14.04
CA SER A 357 -24.31 -6.72 -13.90
C SER A 357 -24.40 -5.57 -14.90
N LYS A 358 -23.87 -4.40 -14.54
CA LYS A 358 -23.76 -3.21 -15.40
C LYS A 358 -22.35 -2.62 -15.35
N PRO A 359 -21.79 -2.08 -16.46
CA PRO A 359 -20.58 -1.26 -16.39
C PRO A 359 -20.85 0.06 -15.68
N VAL A 360 -19.91 0.55 -14.85
CA VAL A 360 -20.04 1.81 -14.09
C VAL A 360 -20.36 2.99 -15.03
N ASP A 361 -21.34 3.82 -14.69
CA ASP A 361 -21.71 4.98 -15.51
C ASP A 361 -20.66 6.09 -15.50
N PHE A 362 -20.44 6.73 -16.66
CA PHE A 362 -19.43 7.77 -16.87
C PHE A 362 -19.57 8.99 -15.93
N GLU A 363 -20.74 9.21 -15.32
CA GLU A 363 -20.92 10.25 -14.29
C GLU A 363 -20.22 9.95 -12.95
N ASN A 364 -19.92 8.67 -12.69
CA ASN A 364 -19.21 8.21 -11.49
C ASN A 364 -17.75 7.80 -11.78
N MET A 365 -17.25 8.07 -12.99
CA MET A 365 -15.88 7.76 -13.40
C MET A 365 -15.01 9.02 -13.48
N TYR A 366 -13.82 8.97 -12.90
CA TYR A 366 -12.84 10.06 -12.85
C TYR A 366 -11.44 9.56 -13.23
N PHE A 367 -10.52 10.49 -13.47
CA PHE A 367 -9.11 10.18 -13.69
C PHE A 367 -8.19 11.25 -13.08
N PHE A 368 -6.98 10.82 -12.72
CA PHE A 368 -5.87 11.69 -12.35
C PHE A 368 -4.99 11.97 -13.60
N PRO A 369 -4.90 13.22 -14.09
CA PRO A 369 -4.32 13.51 -15.42
C PRO A 369 -2.80 13.30 -15.51
N GLU A 370 -2.12 13.23 -14.36
CA GLU A 370 -0.66 13.13 -14.25
C GLU A 370 -0.23 11.90 -13.42
N SER A 371 -1.10 10.91 -13.31
CA SER A 371 -0.71 9.60 -12.83
C SER A 371 -0.02 8.80 -13.95
N ASN A 372 0.85 7.89 -13.54
CA ASN A 372 1.46 6.86 -14.38
C ASN A 372 0.90 5.46 -14.06
N ASP A 373 -0.08 5.38 -13.17
CA ASP A 373 -0.77 4.15 -12.80
C ASP A 373 -1.83 3.79 -13.87
N GLU A 374 -1.97 2.49 -14.13
CA GLU A 374 -2.83 1.91 -15.17
C GLU A 374 -4.17 1.43 -14.60
N GLN A 375 -4.28 1.31 -13.27
CA GLN A 375 -5.42 0.69 -12.59
C GLN A 375 -6.58 1.66 -12.34
N PHE A 376 -7.76 1.08 -12.17
CA PHE A 376 -8.94 1.72 -11.62
C PHE A 376 -9.08 1.40 -10.13
N LEU A 377 -8.97 2.41 -9.25
CA LEU A 377 -9.48 2.30 -7.88
C LEU A 377 -11.00 2.47 -7.89
N ILE A 378 -11.71 1.49 -7.36
CA ILE A 378 -13.17 1.43 -7.26
C ILE A 378 -13.56 1.61 -5.80
N LEU A 379 -14.16 2.75 -5.48
CA LEU A 379 -14.60 3.12 -4.14
C LEU A 379 -16.10 2.81 -4.02
N THR A 380 -16.42 1.75 -3.28
CA THR A 380 -17.80 1.30 -3.02
C THR A 380 -18.25 1.76 -1.64
N SER A 381 -19.45 2.31 -1.52
CA SER A 381 -20.03 2.75 -0.24
C SER A 381 -21.47 2.25 -0.05
N ILE A 382 -21.75 1.61 1.09
CA ILE A 382 -23.03 0.97 1.42
C ILE A 382 -23.56 1.50 2.74
N ASP A 383 -24.85 1.87 2.74
CA ASP A 383 -25.59 2.36 3.91
C ASP A 383 -26.11 1.18 4.76
N LEU A 384 -25.37 0.78 5.80
CA LEU A 384 -25.71 -0.41 6.60
C LEU A 384 -26.96 -0.19 7.49
N ASN A 385 -27.43 1.04 7.59
CA ASN A 385 -28.70 1.40 8.24
C ASN A 385 -29.89 1.41 7.27
N ASN A 386 -29.65 1.31 5.95
CA ASN A 386 -30.68 1.32 4.93
C ASN A 386 -30.33 0.38 3.76
N MET A 387 -30.54 -0.92 3.98
CA MET A 387 -30.20 -1.98 3.02
C MET A 387 -30.97 -1.93 1.68
N GLU A 388 -32.01 -1.10 1.56
CA GLU A 388 -32.77 -0.87 0.31
C GLU A 388 -32.12 0.17 -0.62
N LYS A 389 -31.09 0.89 -0.14
CA LYS A 389 -30.40 1.95 -0.89
C LYS A 389 -29.27 1.37 -1.74
N GLU A 390 -29.20 1.72 -3.03
CA GLU A 390 -28.13 1.32 -3.97
C GLU A 390 -26.73 1.63 -3.40
N ALA A 391 -25.78 0.75 -3.67
CA ALA A 391 -24.38 0.96 -3.35
C ALA A 391 -23.83 2.13 -4.18
N HIS A 392 -23.35 3.17 -3.51
CA HIS A 392 -22.78 4.33 -4.19
C HIS A 392 -21.32 4.04 -4.55
N ILE A 393 -21.05 3.90 -5.85
CA ILE A 393 -19.76 3.46 -6.39
C ILE A 393 -19.18 4.57 -7.26
N GLU A 394 -17.92 4.92 -7.01
CA GLU A 394 -17.12 5.82 -7.86
C GLU A 394 -15.83 5.12 -8.30
N THR A 395 -15.30 5.49 -9.46
CA THR A 395 -14.14 4.82 -10.08
C THR A 395 -13.10 5.83 -10.52
N TYR A 396 -11.83 5.57 -10.20
CA TYR A 396 -10.71 6.50 -10.32
C TYR A 396 -9.57 5.87 -11.14
N LEU A 397 -9.40 6.29 -12.39
CA LEU A 397 -8.28 5.86 -13.22
C LEU A 397 -6.98 6.55 -12.75
N GLY A 398 -5.93 5.75 -12.54
CA GLY A 398 -4.61 6.23 -12.15
C GLY A 398 -4.38 6.30 -10.64
N ALA A 399 -4.99 5.39 -9.87
CA ALA A 399 -4.68 5.19 -8.46
C ALA A 399 -4.88 3.72 -8.04
N SER A 400 -3.92 3.14 -7.31
CA SER A 400 -3.97 1.80 -6.71
C SER A 400 -2.82 1.62 -5.70
N ASP A 401 -2.94 2.25 -4.52
CA ASP A 401 -1.84 2.31 -3.54
C ASP A 401 -2.35 2.54 -2.10
N GLN A 402 -1.43 2.74 -1.14
CA GLN A 402 -1.68 2.87 0.30
C GLN A 402 -2.86 3.79 0.67
N ILE A 403 -3.68 3.33 1.61
CA ILE A 403 -4.92 4.01 2.05
C ILE A 403 -4.90 4.26 3.55
N TYR A 404 -5.19 5.49 3.99
CA TYR A 404 -5.41 5.85 5.39
C TYR A 404 -6.79 6.51 5.55
N MET A 405 -7.53 6.18 6.61
CA MET A 405 -8.87 6.72 6.85
C MET A 405 -9.02 7.24 8.28
N SER A 406 -9.22 8.55 8.41
CA SER A 406 -9.62 9.19 9.66
C SER A 406 -11.15 9.22 9.79
N GLN A 407 -11.66 9.70 10.93
CA GLN A 407 -13.10 9.95 11.12
C GLN A 407 -13.66 11.08 10.21
N LYS A 408 -12.82 11.76 9.41
CA LYS A 408 -13.21 12.94 8.60
C LYS A 408 -12.78 12.86 7.15
N ASN A 409 -11.65 12.21 6.86
CA ASN A 409 -11.06 12.15 5.53
C ASN A 409 -10.49 10.76 5.22
N LEU A 410 -10.60 10.35 3.95
CA LEU A 410 -9.87 9.25 3.34
C LEU A 410 -8.67 9.83 2.58
N TYR A 411 -7.51 9.21 2.68
CA TYR A 411 -6.28 9.57 1.98
C TYR A 411 -5.79 8.37 1.17
N ILE A 412 -5.42 8.62 -0.08
CA ILE A 412 -4.87 7.61 -1.02
C ILE A 412 -3.50 8.13 -1.48
N ALA A 413 -2.46 7.32 -1.32
CA ALA A 413 -1.06 7.75 -1.42
C ALA A 413 -0.29 6.96 -2.50
N VAL A 414 -0.32 7.47 -3.74
CA VAL A 414 0.16 6.78 -4.97
C VAL A 414 1.61 7.10 -5.30
N ASN A 415 2.43 6.07 -5.50
CA ASN A 415 3.84 6.20 -5.83
C ASN A 415 4.09 6.74 -7.25
N LYS A 416 4.68 7.94 -7.34
CA LYS A 416 5.14 8.61 -8.56
C LYS A 416 6.61 8.28 -8.82
N TYR A 417 6.82 7.18 -9.53
CA TYR A 417 8.09 6.84 -10.15
C TYR A 417 8.50 7.92 -11.15
N LYS A 418 9.73 8.44 -11.02
CA LYS A 418 10.38 9.23 -12.08
C LYS A 418 10.82 8.29 -13.20
N GLU A 419 10.93 8.82 -14.42
CA GLU A 419 11.27 8.03 -15.59
C GLU A 419 12.74 7.60 -15.60
N VAL A 420 12.98 6.35 -16.02
CA VAL A 420 14.32 5.77 -16.09
C VAL A 420 15.13 6.43 -17.21
N GLU A 421 16.14 7.24 -16.88
CA GLU A 421 17.23 7.50 -17.83
C GLU A 421 17.94 6.16 -18.13
N LYS A 422 17.68 5.60 -19.32
CA LYS A 422 18.31 4.34 -19.77
C LYS A 422 19.83 4.53 -19.81
N SER A 423 20.52 3.91 -18.86
CA SER A 423 21.96 4.06 -18.62
C SER A 423 22.76 3.77 -19.89
N THR A 424 23.45 4.79 -20.40
CA THR A 424 24.50 4.73 -21.50
C THR A 424 25.55 3.92 -20.62
N ASN A 425 26.08 2.79 -21.13
CA ASN A 425 27.49 2.47 -20.98
C ASN A 425 28.02 1.89 -22.30
N ASN A 426 28.89 2.64 -22.99
CA ASN A 426 29.48 2.21 -24.26
C ASN A 426 30.70 1.31 -24.01
N THR A 427 30.45 0.07 -23.60
CA THR A 427 31.47 -1.00 -23.53
C THR A 427 31.06 -2.13 -24.49
N THR A 428 31.95 -2.46 -25.43
CA THR A 428 31.63 -3.31 -26.60
C THR A 428 31.65 -4.83 -26.33
N ASP A 429 31.61 -5.24 -25.07
CA ASP A 429 31.59 -6.67 -24.70
C ASP A 429 30.16 -7.20 -24.61
N LYS A 430 29.86 -8.21 -25.42
CA LYS A 430 28.56 -8.90 -25.47
C LYS A 430 28.41 -9.94 -24.35
N SER A 431 28.77 -9.59 -23.13
CA SER A 431 28.18 -10.25 -21.96
C SER A 431 26.76 -9.72 -21.78
N ALA A 432 25.79 -10.61 -21.51
CA ALA A 432 24.50 -10.15 -21.05
C ALA A 432 24.67 -9.52 -19.65
N GLU A 433 24.70 -8.19 -19.59
CA GLU A 433 24.33 -7.50 -18.36
C GLU A 433 22.87 -7.87 -18.09
N ILE A 434 22.68 -8.86 -17.20
CA ILE A 434 21.40 -9.11 -16.54
C ILE A 434 20.92 -7.74 -16.07
N MET A 435 19.72 -7.33 -16.47
CA MET A 435 19.17 -6.03 -16.06
C MET A 435 18.91 -6.06 -14.56
N ILE A 436 19.94 -5.72 -13.79
CA ILE A 436 19.83 -5.29 -12.41
C ILE A 436 18.89 -4.08 -12.45
N TRP A 437 17.67 -4.30 -11.99
CA TRP A 437 16.66 -3.27 -11.80
C TRP A 437 17.34 -2.08 -11.11
N ARG A 438 17.43 -0.96 -11.83
CA ARG A 438 17.93 0.28 -11.27
C ARG A 438 16.77 0.90 -10.48
N PRO A 439 16.79 0.89 -9.14
CA PRO A 439 15.82 1.63 -8.35
C PRO A 439 15.67 3.06 -8.84
N GLN A 440 14.46 3.59 -8.71
CA GLN A 440 14.10 4.92 -9.17
C GLN A 440 13.95 5.88 -7.99
N ASP A 441 14.15 7.16 -8.29
CA ASP A 441 13.89 8.25 -7.37
C ASP A 441 12.36 8.46 -7.32
N VAL A 442 11.69 7.86 -6.32
CA VAL A 442 10.22 7.85 -6.17
C VAL A 442 9.78 8.94 -5.19
N ASP A 443 8.72 9.66 -5.56
CA ASP A 443 7.96 10.58 -4.71
C ASP A 443 6.53 10.01 -4.55
N THR A 444 5.76 10.33 -3.50
CA THR A 444 4.35 9.87 -3.37
C THR A 444 3.37 11.03 -3.51
N GLU A 445 2.33 10.86 -4.33
CA GLU A 445 1.16 11.76 -4.39
C GLU A 445 0.07 11.32 -3.40
N ILE A 446 -0.26 12.20 -2.45
CA ILE A 446 -1.31 11.97 -1.46
C ILE A 446 -2.54 12.77 -1.87
N THR A 447 -3.66 12.09 -2.13
CA THR A 447 -4.96 12.70 -2.46
C THR A 447 -5.93 12.53 -1.29
N GLN A 448 -6.58 13.63 -0.88
CA GLN A 448 -7.55 13.65 0.22
C GLN A 448 -9.00 13.76 -0.27
N PHE A 449 -9.86 12.93 0.32
CA PHE A 449 -11.31 12.91 0.14
C PHE A 449 -12.01 13.15 1.48
N GLN A 450 -12.87 14.17 1.58
CA GLN A 450 -13.71 14.40 2.76
C GLN A 450 -14.85 13.37 2.83
N ILE A 451 -15.06 12.78 4.00
CA ILE A 451 -16.12 11.80 4.28
C ILE A 451 -17.37 12.54 4.78
N LYS A 452 -18.51 12.40 4.08
CA LYS A 452 -19.79 13.03 4.45
C LYS A 452 -20.98 12.14 4.09
N ASN A 453 -21.64 11.57 5.09
CA ASN A 453 -22.89 10.78 4.98
C ASN A 453 -22.79 9.64 3.93
N GLY A 454 -21.76 8.81 4.04
CA GLY A 454 -21.49 7.72 3.09
C GLY A 454 -20.81 8.14 1.78
N LYS A 455 -20.77 9.44 1.45
CA LYS A 455 -20.08 9.94 0.25
C LYS A 455 -18.66 10.35 0.59
N LEU A 456 -17.74 9.98 -0.30
CA LEU A 456 -16.39 10.52 -0.37
C LEU A 456 -16.44 11.72 -1.33
N LYS A 457 -15.69 12.78 -1.02
CA LYS A 457 -15.58 13.95 -1.91
C LYS A 457 -14.15 14.46 -1.94
N TYR A 458 -13.51 14.38 -3.11
CA TYR A 458 -12.20 14.97 -3.36
C TYR A 458 -12.12 16.42 -2.84
N ASN A 459 -11.03 16.72 -2.14
CA ASN A 459 -10.73 18.05 -1.62
C ASN A 459 -9.49 18.65 -2.31
N THR A 460 -8.38 17.90 -2.36
CA THR A 460 -7.06 18.37 -2.83
C THR A 460 -6.06 17.20 -2.88
N SER A 461 -4.91 17.38 -3.54
CA SER A 461 -3.75 16.47 -3.46
C SER A 461 -2.44 17.24 -3.21
N THR A 462 -1.39 16.52 -2.82
CA THR A 462 -0.02 17.05 -2.63
C THR A 462 1.02 15.97 -2.94
N VAL A 463 2.31 16.32 -3.04
CA VAL A 463 3.40 15.36 -3.33
C VAL A 463 4.49 15.46 -2.26
N VAL A 464 4.77 14.33 -1.60
CA VAL A 464 5.88 14.15 -0.65
C VAL A 464 7.08 13.48 -1.32
N LYS A 465 8.29 13.63 -0.75
CA LYS A 465 9.52 13.03 -1.28
C LYS A 465 9.81 11.68 -0.62
N GLY A 466 10.18 10.68 -1.41
CA GLY A 466 10.28 9.30 -0.94
C GLY A 466 8.92 8.60 -0.88
N THR A 467 8.97 7.31 -0.52
CA THR A 467 7.81 6.42 -0.39
C THR A 467 7.35 6.29 1.07
N LEU A 468 6.08 5.96 1.27
CA LEU A 468 5.56 5.52 2.57
C LEU A 468 5.93 4.04 2.80
N ILE A 469 6.12 3.63 4.05
CA ILE A 469 6.30 2.21 4.39
C ILE A 469 4.97 1.44 4.28
N ASN A 470 3.89 2.03 4.79
CA ASN A 470 2.53 1.48 4.80
C ASN A 470 1.51 2.57 5.19
N GLN A 471 0.24 2.18 5.32
CA GLN A 471 -0.87 3.02 5.80
C GLN A 471 -0.61 3.73 7.15
N PHE A 472 0.29 3.22 8.00
CA PHE A 472 0.63 3.82 9.31
C PHE A 472 1.75 4.85 9.26
N ALA A 473 2.38 5.00 8.10
CA ALA A 473 3.15 6.19 7.78
C ALA A 473 2.27 7.46 7.74
N MET A 474 0.93 7.37 7.82
CA MET A 474 -0.03 8.49 7.80
C MET A 474 -0.84 8.62 9.10
N ASP A 475 -1.17 9.86 9.49
CA ASP A 475 -2.08 10.19 10.60
C ASP A 475 -2.78 11.55 10.37
N GLU A 476 -4.02 11.70 10.87
CA GLU A 476 -4.72 12.98 11.01
C GLU A 476 -5.08 13.24 12.48
N ARG A 477 -4.53 14.30 13.08
CA ARG A 477 -4.88 14.77 14.43
C ARG A 477 -4.87 16.29 14.52
N ASP A 478 -5.76 16.87 15.33
CA ASP A 478 -5.84 18.32 15.60
C ASP A 478 -5.91 19.24 14.37
N ASN A 479 -6.46 18.73 13.26
CA ASN A 479 -6.52 19.40 11.94
C ASN A 479 -5.13 19.57 11.28
N THR A 480 -4.18 18.72 11.66
CA THR A 480 -2.89 18.50 11.00
C THR A 480 -2.90 17.11 10.37
N PHE A 481 -2.51 17.00 9.11
CA PHE A 481 -2.19 15.72 8.47
C PHE A 481 -0.68 15.49 8.54
N ARG A 482 -0.27 14.27 8.87
CA ARG A 482 1.11 13.90 9.23
C ARG A 482 1.51 12.69 8.42
N VAL A 483 2.71 12.72 7.81
CA VAL A 483 3.19 11.60 7.00
C VAL A 483 4.69 11.40 7.09
N ALA A 484 5.13 10.15 7.20
CA ALA A 484 6.54 9.74 7.23
C ALA A 484 6.94 9.06 5.91
N THR A 485 8.19 9.25 5.45
CA THR A 485 8.68 8.64 4.20
C THR A 485 10.15 8.20 4.27
N THR A 486 10.50 7.18 3.47
CA THR A 486 11.88 6.84 3.13
C THR A 486 12.19 7.35 1.72
N LYS A 487 13.25 8.14 1.54
CA LYS A 487 13.67 8.71 0.25
C LYS A 487 15.11 8.27 -0.09
N GLY A 488 15.32 7.73 -1.28
CA GLY A 488 16.63 7.16 -1.68
C GLY A 488 16.78 5.71 -1.18
N GLU A 489 17.98 5.14 -1.28
CA GLU A 489 18.17 3.69 -1.17
C GLU A 489 19.15 3.25 -0.06
N THR A 490 18.88 2.09 0.54
CA THR A 490 19.79 1.45 1.50
C THR A 490 21.09 0.93 0.86
N ILE A 491 21.05 0.64 -0.46
CA ILE A 491 22.09 -0.08 -1.22
C ILE A 491 23.04 0.88 -1.98
N ASN A 492 22.53 2.01 -2.49
CA ASN A 492 23.28 2.91 -3.35
C ASN A 492 24.14 3.89 -2.55
N GLU A 493 25.46 3.66 -2.51
CA GLU A 493 26.43 4.54 -1.83
C GLU A 493 26.43 6.00 -2.33
N GLN A 494 25.90 6.27 -3.53
CA GLN A 494 25.86 7.60 -4.14
C GLN A 494 24.58 8.38 -3.81
N GLN A 495 23.50 7.68 -3.45
CA GLN A 495 22.21 8.24 -3.01
C GLN A 495 21.63 7.42 -1.86
N LYS A 496 22.29 7.50 -0.70
CA LYS A 496 21.83 6.82 0.52
C LYS A 496 20.40 7.25 0.89
N SER A 497 19.63 6.30 1.41
CA SER A 497 18.29 6.55 1.93
C SER A 497 18.29 7.57 3.08
N THR A 498 17.19 8.30 3.20
CA THR A 498 16.96 9.31 4.23
C THR A 498 15.50 9.29 4.63
N ASN A 499 15.26 9.34 5.94
CA ASN A 499 13.95 9.14 6.54
C ASN A 499 13.40 10.51 6.99
N ASN A 500 12.12 10.76 6.75
CA ASN A 500 11.55 12.11 6.82
C ASN A 500 10.16 12.08 7.43
N ILE A 501 9.74 13.16 8.09
CA ILE A 501 8.36 13.43 8.48
C ILE A 501 7.93 14.79 7.95
N TYR A 502 6.77 14.85 7.32
CA TYR A 502 6.11 16.05 6.82
C TYR A 502 4.79 16.27 7.54
N THR A 503 4.39 17.53 7.67
CA THR A 503 3.10 17.92 8.25
C THR A 503 2.39 18.94 7.37
N PHE A 504 1.06 18.89 7.39
CA PHE A 504 0.20 19.61 6.46
C PHE A 504 -1.08 20.13 7.15
N ASP A 505 -1.67 21.20 6.61
CA ASP A 505 -3.04 21.59 6.98
C ASP A 505 -4.08 20.64 6.34
N MET A 506 -5.36 20.80 6.72
CA MET A 506 -6.47 20.04 6.11
C MET A 506 -6.78 20.39 4.64
N ASN A 507 -5.92 21.19 3.99
CA ASN A 507 -5.91 21.46 2.56
C ASN A 507 -4.59 21.00 1.92
N LEU A 508 -3.88 20.05 2.56
CA LEU A 508 -2.59 19.47 2.15
C LEU A 508 -1.50 20.51 1.81
N LYS A 509 -1.52 21.68 2.47
CA LYS A 509 -0.45 22.69 2.37
C LYS A 509 0.64 22.41 3.41
N PRO A 510 1.92 22.37 3.03
CA PRO A 510 3.02 22.13 3.97
C PRO A 510 3.01 23.10 5.15
N LEU A 511 3.21 22.58 6.36
CA LEU A 511 3.38 23.36 7.59
C LEU A 511 4.84 23.35 8.04
N GLY A 512 5.45 22.16 8.11
CA GLY A 512 6.85 21.94 8.49
C GLY A 512 7.28 20.49 8.23
N SER A 513 8.60 20.26 8.21
CA SER A 513 9.20 18.93 8.00
C SER A 513 10.43 18.69 8.86
N VAL A 514 10.73 17.41 9.09
CA VAL A 514 12.04 16.91 9.53
C VAL A 514 12.55 15.99 8.42
N GLU A 515 13.73 16.26 7.88
CA GLU A 515 14.28 15.56 6.71
C GLU A 515 15.71 15.08 7.00
N GLY A 516 16.14 14.01 6.33
CA GLY A 516 17.53 13.53 6.42
C GLY A 516 17.84 12.65 7.64
N LEU A 517 16.84 12.06 8.30
CA LEU A 517 17.06 11.18 9.44
C LEU A 517 17.64 9.83 9.00
N ALA A 518 18.57 9.29 9.80
CA ALA A 518 19.18 7.97 9.62
C ALA A 518 19.69 7.70 8.18
N GLU A 519 20.76 8.40 7.80
CA GLU A 519 21.36 8.36 6.46
C GLU A 519 21.89 6.94 6.09
N GLY A 520 21.21 6.28 5.16
CA GLY A 520 21.50 4.92 4.71
C GLY A 520 20.67 3.83 5.38
N GLU A 521 19.65 4.18 6.17
CA GLU A 521 18.67 3.29 6.79
C GLU A 521 17.28 3.45 6.13
N ARG A 522 16.37 2.48 6.25
CA ARG A 522 14.93 2.65 5.87
C ARG A 522 14.03 2.66 7.10
N ILE A 523 12.86 3.30 7.00
CA ILE A 523 11.77 3.15 8.00
C ILE A 523 11.30 1.69 8.03
N TYR A 524 11.23 1.12 9.23
CA TYR A 524 10.64 -0.20 9.51
C TYR A 524 9.30 -0.11 10.26
N SER A 525 9.02 1.01 10.95
CA SER A 525 7.80 1.19 11.75
C SER A 525 7.59 2.66 12.13
N VAL A 526 6.34 3.15 12.13
CA VAL A 526 5.99 4.53 12.52
C VAL A 526 4.72 4.57 13.35
N ARG A 527 4.77 5.09 14.58
CA ARG A 527 3.58 5.20 15.45
C ARG A 527 3.39 6.62 15.93
N PHE A 528 2.31 7.26 15.47
CA PHE A 528 1.85 8.55 15.97
C PHE A 528 1.05 8.36 17.28
N MET A 529 1.35 9.15 18.31
CA MET A 529 0.64 9.17 19.59
C MET A 529 0.54 10.63 20.03
N ASP A 530 -0.69 11.15 20.13
CA ASP A 530 -0.95 12.58 20.34
C ASP A 530 -0.03 13.49 19.50
N HIS A 531 0.84 14.25 20.16
CA HIS A 531 1.75 15.20 19.52
C HIS A 531 3.15 14.64 19.23
N VAL A 532 3.35 13.31 19.31
CA VAL A 532 4.66 12.66 19.11
C VAL A 532 4.58 11.63 17.98
N ALA A 533 5.64 11.50 17.19
CA ALA A 533 5.88 10.33 16.36
C ALA A 533 7.07 9.52 16.88
N TYR A 534 6.85 8.21 16.96
CA TYR A 534 7.87 7.20 17.22
C TYR A 534 8.22 6.53 15.90
N MET A 535 9.48 6.60 15.48
CA MET A 535 9.92 6.06 14.18
C MET A 535 11.13 5.13 14.39
N VAL A 536 11.03 3.90 13.90
CA VAL A 536 12.15 2.94 13.87
C VAL A 536 12.72 2.91 12.46
N THR A 537 14.03 3.08 12.35
CA THR A 537 14.78 2.81 11.11
C THR A 537 15.82 1.73 11.34
N PHE A 538 16.19 1.00 10.28
CA PHE A 538 17.22 -0.05 10.38
C PHE A 538 18.24 0.00 9.24
N LYS A 539 19.46 -0.37 9.60
CA LYS A 539 20.50 -0.86 8.67
C LYS A 539 21.38 -1.94 9.32
N GLN A 540 21.80 -1.77 10.57
CA GLN A 540 22.62 -2.73 11.34
C GLN A 540 22.33 -2.74 12.86
N VAL A 541 21.93 -1.60 13.43
CA VAL A 541 21.49 -1.40 14.81
C VAL A 541 20.40 -0.31 14.79
N ASP A 542 19.35 -0.47 15.58
CA ASP A 542 18.08 0.26 15.41
C ASP A 542 17.96 1.50 16.29
N PRO A 543 17.97 2.73 15.72
CA PRO A 543 17.44 3.91 16.39
C PRO A 543 15.90 3.93 16.38
N LEU A 544 15.31 3.92 17.58
CA LEU A 544 13.98 4.48 17.83
C LEU A 544 14.11 5.99 18.01
N PHE A 545 13.62 6.76 17.03
CA PHE A 545 13.49 8.22 17.12
C PHE A 545 12.20 8.63 17.82
N VAL A 546 12.28 9.70 18.60
CA VAL A 546 11.15 10.38 19.24
C VAL A 546 11.07 11.80 18.70
N ILE A 547 9.96 12.14 18.04
CA ILE A 547 9.83 13.38 17.26
C ILE A 547 8.61 14.18 17.74
N ASP A 548 8.84 15.41 18.20
CA ASP A 548 7.79 16.38 18.56
C ASP A 548 7.10 16.92 17.30
N LEU A 549 5.78 16.90 17.33
CA LEU A 549 4.86 17.39 16.31
C LEU A 549 3.82 18.36 16.92
N LYS A 550 4.04 18.84 18.14
CA LYS A 550 3.15 19.76 18.89
C LYS A 550 3.05 21.15 18.28
N ASP A 551 4.14 21.67 17.72
CA ASP A 551 4.07 22.73 16.71
C ASP A 551 4.34 22.10 15.33
N PRO A 552 3.30 21.86 14.51
CA PRO A 552 3.49 21.26 13.19
C PRO A 552 4.29 22.17 12.24
N LYS A 553 4.51 23.45 12.55
CA LYS A 553 5.40 24.31 11.74
C LYS A 553 6.88 24.12 12.07
N ASN A 554 7.19 23.58 13.24
CA ASN A 554 8.55 23.39 13.73
C ASN A 554 8.69 21.99 14.38
N PRO A 555 8.42 20.89 13.64
CA PRO A 555 8.61 19.55 14.17
C PRO A 555 10.10 19.30 14.47
N THR A 556 10.42 18.57 15.54
CA THR A 556 11.82 18.38 15.97
C THR A 556 12.08 16.99 16.56
N VAL A 557 13.28 16.44 16.33
CA VAL A 557 13.72 15.23 17.04
C VAL A 557 14.05 15.59 18.49
N LEU A 558 13.37 14.95 19.44
CA LEU A 558 13.62 15.12 20.88
C LEU A 558 14.70 14.15 21.38
N GLY A 559 14.65 12.90 20.92
CA GLY A 559 15.51 11.83 21.42
C GLY A 559 15.69 10.68 20.43
N GLU A 560 16.71 9.86 20.69
CA GLU A 560 17.10 8.70 19.89
C GLU A 560 17.58 7.58 20.84
N LEU A 561 17.01 6.38 20.71
CA LEU A 561 17.41 5.19 21.46
C LEU A 561 17.91 4.13 20.49
N LYS A 562 19.21 3.78 20.56
CA LYS A 562 19.78 2.69 19.75
C LYS A 562 19.74 1.36 20.50
N ILE A 563 19.13 0.33 19.91
CA ILE A 563 19.02 -1.04 20.44
C ILE A 563 19.40 -2.08 19.38
N PRO A 564 19.81 -3.31 19.76
CA PRO A 564 19.80 -4.47 18.87
C PRO A 564 18.36 -4.90 18.57
N GLY A 565 18.07 -5.21 17.31
CA GLY A 565 16.78 -5.73 16.85
C GLY A 565 15.73 -4.66 16.56
N PHE A 566 15.17 -4.69 15.35
CA PHE A 566 14.09 -3.81 14.90
C PHE A 566 12.75 -4.18 15.54
N SER A 567 11.90 -3.18 15.71
CA SER A 567 10.46 -3.37 15.87
C SER A 567 9.79 -3.17 14.52
N ASN A 568 9.10 -4.18 14.00
CA ASN A 568 8.17 -4.01 12.87
C ASN A 568 6.88 -3.34 13.34
N TYR A 569 6.50 -3.54 14.61
CA TYR A 569 5.20 -3.15 15.13
C TYR A 569 5.29 -2.50 16.52
N LEU A 570 5.24 -1.16 16.54
CA LEU A 570 4.99 -0.33 17.73
C LEU A 570 3.49 -0.24 18.08
N HIS A 571 3.10 -0.67 19.28
CA HIS A 571 1.75 -0.55 19.86
C HIS A 571 1.76 0.34 21.11
N PRO A 572 0.93 1.40 21.22
CA PRO A 572 0.81 2.17 22.46
C PRO A 572 0.35 1.32 23.65
N LEU A 573 1.04 1.41 24.79
CA LEU A 573 0.65 0.79 26.06
C LEU A 573 -0.13 1.79 26.92
N ASP A 574 0.42 3.00 27.05
CA ASP A 574 -0.18 4.19 27.68
C ASP A 574 0.48 5.46 27.10
N GLU A 575 0.10 6.65 27.59
CA GLU A 575 0.67 7.95 27.19
C GLU A 575 2.21 8.02 27.19
N ASN A 576 2.86 7.23 28.06
CA ASN A 576 4.29 7.28 28.37
C ASN A 576 5.05 5.99 28.01
N HIS A 577 4.37 4.98 27.43
CA HIS A 577 4.99 3.68 27.10
C HIS A 577 4.52 3.10 25.76
N VAL A 578 5.46 2.53 25.01
CA VAL A 578 5.23 1.90 23.70
C VAL A 578 5.78 0.48 23.70
N ILE A 579 4.98 -0.49 23.25
CA ILE A 579 5.42 -1.88 23.05
C ILE A 579 5.97 -2.01 21.63
N GLY A 580 7.23 -2.44 21.46
CA GLY A 580 7.79 -2.83 20.18
C GLY A 580 7.80 -4.34 19.99
N PHE A 581 7.08 -4.85 19.00
CA PHE A 581 7.15 -6.23 18.52
C PHE A 581 7.99 -6.27 17.23
N GLY A 582 8.87 -7.26 17.10
CA GLY A 582 9.79 -7.37 15.96
C GLY A 582 10.75 -8.54 16.08
N GLN A 583 11.99 -8.36 15.64
CA GLN A 583 13.01 -9.41 15.62
C GLN A 583 14.27 -8.96 16.36
N ASP A 584 14.81 -9.83 17.22
CA ASP A 584 16.13 -9.60 17.83
C ASP A 584 17.23 -9.85 16.79
N THR A 585 18.34 -9.12 16.86
CA THR A 585 19.42 -9.28 15.87
C THR A 585 20.82 -9.40 16.49
N THR A 586 21.63 -10.28 15.91
CA THR A 586 23.05 -10.43 16.24
C THR A 586 23.93 -10.03 15.06
N LEU A 587 25.05 -9.35 15.35
CA LEU A 587 26.08 -9.00 14.37
C LEU A 587 27.21 -10.03 14.43
N TYR A 588 27.39 -10.78 13.35
CA TYR A 588 28.47 -11.78 13.22
C TYR A 588 29.45 -11.41 12.11
N LYS A 589 30.75 -11.56 12.35
CA LYS A 589 31.78 -11.19 11.38
C LYS A 589 32.38 -12.43 10.72
N GLU A 590 31.97 -12.72 9.49
CA GLU A 590 32.57 -13.80 8.70
C GLU A 590 34.02 -13.49 8.29
N LYS A 591 34.85 -14.52 8.22
CA LYS A 591 36.30 -14.44 8.02
C LYS A 591 36.67 -14.15 6.56
N GLY A 592 36.40 -12.93 6.12
CA GLY A 592 36.72 -12.43 4.78
C GLY A 592 35.95 -11.16 4.43
N MET A 593 34.83 -10.90 5.10
CA MET A 593 34.01 -9.71 4.87
C MET A 593 34.54 -8.49 5.64
N GLN A 594 34.36 -7.31 5.05
CA GLN A 594 34.76 -6.04 5.67
C GLN A 594 33.76 -5.60 6.74
N GLU A 595 32.47 -5.72 6.47
CA GLU A 595 31.37 -5.43 7.40
C GLU A 595 30.95 -6.69 8.20
N PRO A 596 30.28 -6.56 9.35
CA PRO A 596 29.54 -7.67 9.96
C PRO A 596 28.27 -7.98 9.17
N LEU A 597 27.87 -9.25 9.16
CA LEU A 597 26.56 -9.66 8.70
C LEU A 597 25.55 -9.58 9.86
N ILE A 598 24.31 -9.23 9.51
CA ILE A 598 23.17 -9.23 10.40
C ILE A 598 22.56 -10.62 10.37
N ARG A 599 22.16 -11.10 11.54
CA ARG A 599 21.36 -12.32 11.73
C ARG A 599 20.13 -11.98 12.54
N THR A 600 18.96 -12.38 12.06
CA THR A 600 17.71 -12.34 12.82
C THR A 600 17.63 -13.56 13.73
N GLU A 601 17.24 -13.34 14.98
CA GLU A 601 17.11 -14.36 16.01
C GLU A 601 15.62 -14.62 16.31
N GLY A 602 15.23 -14.65 17.58
CA GLY A 602 13.84 -14.85 17.99
C GLY A 602 12.97 -13.60 17.80
N ILE A 603 11.66 -13.78 17.98
CA ILE A 603 10.70 -12.68 18.03
C ILE A 603 10.99 -11.87 19.28
N LYS A 604 11.18 -10.55 19.14
CA LYS A 604 11.46 -9.61 20.23
C LYS A 604 10.21 -8.85 20.60
N ILE A 605 9.95 -8.75 21.90
CA ILE A 605 8.98 -7.84 22.51
C ILE A 605 9.77 -6.88 23.40
N SER A 606 9.52 -5.58 23.27
CA SER A 606 10.23 -4.50 23.98
C SER A 606 9.21 -3.55 24.59
N ILE A 607 9.46 -2.99 25.78
CA ILE A 607 8.70 -1.85 26.32
C ILE A 607 9.64 -0.66 26.34
N PHE A 608 9.29 0.39 25.61
CA PHE A 608 9.97 1.68 25.61
C PHE A 608 9.31 2.60 26.63
N ASP A 609 10.10 3.12 27.57
CA ASP A 609 9.75 4.22 28.46
C ASP A 609 10.08 5.53 27.73
N VAL A 610 9.04 6.34 27.50
CA VAL A 610 9.10 7.61 26.76
C VAL A 610 8.56 8.77 27.60
N SER A 611 8.45 8.59 28.93
CA SER A 611 8.07 9.62 29.91
C SER A 611 9.03 10.82 29.96
N ASP A 612 10.28 10.61 29.52
CA ASP A 612 11.20 11.66 29.08
C ASP A 612 11.47 11.47 27.57
N PRO A 613 10.73 12.15 26.69
CA PRO A 613 10.89 12.06 25.24
C PRO A 613 12.29 12.45 24.73
N THR A 614 13.11 13.14 25.54
CA THR A 614 14.50 13.50 25.18
C THR A 614 15.51 12.39 25.51
N ASN A 615 15.08 11.38 26.26
CA ASN A 615 15.90 10.30 26.78
C ASN A 615 15.10 8.97 26.82
N PRO A 616 14.56 8.50 25.67
CA PRO A 616 13.80 7.24 25.57
C PRO A 616 14.65 6.03 25.99
N LYS A 617 14.03 5.02 26.62
CA LYS A 617 14.75 3.83 27.14
C LYS A 617 14.00 2.54 26.86
N GLU A 618 14.71 1.49 26.46
CA GLU A 618 14.20 0.12 26.52
C GLU A 618 14.15 -0.29 28.00
N LYS A 619 12.95 -0.24 28.58
CA LYS A 619 12.67 -0.48 30.01
C LYS A 619 12.71 -1.98 30.32
N TYR A 620 12.15 -2.76 29.40
CA TYR A 620 12.07 -4.21 29.44
C TYR A 620 12.19 -4.76 28.02
N SER A 621 12.84 -5.90 27.84
CA SER A 621 12.84 -6.64 26.57
C SER A 621 12.80 -8.15 26.81
N LYS A 622 12.20 -8.86 25.85
CA LYS A 622 11.92 -10.30 25.91
C LYS A 622 12.00 -10.90 24.52
N VAL A 623 12.94 -11.81 24.32
CA VAL A 623 13.05 -12.62 23.09
C VAL A 623 12.38 -13.98 23.30
N VAL A 624 11.68 -14.49 22.29
CA VAL A 624 11.09 -15.84 22.25
C VAL A 624 11.47 -16.58 20.96
N GLY A 625 11.89 -17.84 21.11
CA GLY A 625 12.50 -18.61 20.02
C GLY A 625 13.93 -18.15 19.69
N LYS A 626 14.46 -18.64 18.57
CA LYS A 626 15.71 -18.21 17.91
C LYS A 626 15.43 -17.90 16.43
N GLY A 627 16.47 -17.67 15.63
CA GLY A 627 16.36 -17.51 14.17
C GLY A 627 15.48 -18.60 13.55
N GLY A 628 14.65 -18.21 12.57
CA GLY A 628 13.61 -19.07 12.00
C GLY A 628 12.32 -19.18 12.83
N SER A 629 12.13 -18.32 13.84
CA SER A 629 10.83 -18.14 14.50
C SER A 629 10.00 -17.10 13.76
N TYR A 630 8.68 -17.26 13.73
CA TYR A 630 7.76 -16.47 12.89
C TYR A 630 6.43 -16.18 13.61
N SER A 631 5.80 -15.06 13.25
CA SER A 631 4.44 -14.71 13.64
C SER A 631 3.79 -13.85 12.56
N GLU A 632 2.49 -14.02 12.34
CA GLU A 632 1.70 -13.07 11.53
C GLU A 632 1.72 -11.65 12.16
N LEU A 633 2.03 -11.52 13.46
CA LEU A 633 2.30 -10.24 14.17
C LEU A 633 3.65 -9.58 13.78
N LEU A 634 4.30 -10.02 12.71
CA LEU A 634 5.38 -9.27 12.06
C LEU A 634 4.96 -8.67 10.71
N HIS A 635 3.72 -8.95 10.27
CA HIS A 635 3.17 -8.57 8.95
C HIS A 635 1.71 -8.06 8.97
N ASN A 636 0.92 -8.28 10.04
CA ASN A 636 -0.49 -7.90 10.14
C ASN A 636 -0.88 -7.51 11.58
N HIS A 637 -1.34 -6.27 11.80
CA HIS A 637 -1.72 -5.75 13.12
C HIS A 637 -2.97 -6.36 13.73
N LYS A 638 -3.91 -6.82 12.89
CA LYS A 638 -5.18 -7.43 13.31
C LYS A 638 -4.95 -8.71 14.14
N VAL A 639 -3.76 -9.29 14.02
CA VAL A 639 -3.28 -10.47 14.77
C VAL A 639 -3.11 -10.20 16.26
N LEU A 640 -2.86 -8.96 16.69
CA LEU A 640 -2.69 -8.65 18.12
C LEU A 640 -4.02 -8.74 18.84
N PHE A 641 -4.20 -9.83 19.60
CA PHE A 641 -5.21 -9.86 20.64
C PHE A 641 -4.77 -8.98 21.81
N LYS A 642 -5.64 -8.05 22.22
CA LYS A 642 -5.59 -7.32 23.49
C LYS A 642 -6.85 -7.65 24.28
N HIS A 643 -6.72 -8.02 25.55
CA HIS A 643 -7.88 -8.27 26.42
C HIS A 643 -8.56 -6.93 26.77
N PRO A 644 -9.89 -6.83 26.75
CA PRO A 644 -10.60 -5.55 26.87
C PRO A 644 -10.47 -4.86 28.23
N THR A 645 -10.12 -5.60 29.29
CA THR A 645 -10.12 -5.10 30.68
C THR A 645 -8.91 -5.53 31.52
N GLU A 646 -7.95 -6.24 30.91
CA GLU A 646 -6.72 -6.67 31.59
C GLU A 646 -5.53 -6.40 30.66
N ASN A 647 -4.34 -6.18 31.20
CA ASN A 647 -3.12 -5.92 30.43
C ASN A 647 -2.51 -7.21 29.84
N LEU A 648 -3.38 -8.01 29.21
CA LEU A 648 -3.06 -9.27 28.53
C LEU A 648 -3.03 -9.05 27.01
N TYR A 649 -1.97 -9.55 26.40
CA TYR A 649 -1.67 -9.43 24.97
C TYR A 649 -1.30 -10.79 24.42
N GLY A 650 -1.73 -11.14 23.21
CA GLY A 650 -1.45 -12.45 22.64
C GLY A 650 -1.49 -12.50 21.12
N PHE A 651 -0.79 -13.49 20.56
CA PHE A 651 -0.65 -13.67 19.11
C PHE A 651 -0.20 -15.11 18.79
N PRO A 652 -0.51 -15.63 17.59
CA PRO A 652 0.06 -16.89 17.11
C PRO A 652 1.55 -16.73 16.77
N ALA A 653 2.36 -17.73 17.11
CA ALA A 653 3.76 -17.81 16.73
C ALA A 653 4.19 -19.27 16.50
N SER A 654 5.06 -19.46 15.51
CA SER A 654 5.88 -20.67 15.37
C SER A 654 7.28 -20.35 15.86
N LEU A 655 7.80 -21.14 16.81
CA LEU A 655 9.07 -20.91 17.48
C LEU A 655 10.07 -22.00 17.11
N SER A 656 11.22 -21.58 16.58
CA SER A 656 12.30 -22.47 16.19
C SER A 656 13.49 -22.38 17.14
N GLU A 657 14.21 -23.49 17.28
CA GLU A 657 15.58 -23.50 17.80
C GLU A 657 16.58 -23.73 16.66
N THR A 658 17.57 -22.85 16.58
CA THR A 658 18.74 -23.00 15.71
C THR A 658 19.85 -23.79 16.40
N LYS A 659 20.50 -24.71 15.69
CA LYS A 659 21.78 -25.33 16.07
C LYS A 659 22.76 -25.24 14.90
N LEU A 660 24.00 -24.86 15.19
CA LEU A 660 25.07 -24.83 14.19
C LEU A 660 25.66 -26.24 14.03
N VAL A 661 25.54 -26.79 12.82
CA VAL A 661 25.91 -28.17 12.46
C VAL A 661 27.07 -28.12 11.47
N THR A 662 28.15 -28.86 11.76
CA THR A 662 29.28 -29.00 10.83
C THR A 662 29.21 -30.34 10.11
N LYS A 663 29.09 -30.31 8.78
CA LYS A 663 28.99 -31.49 7.92
C LYS A 663 29.86 -31.30 6.68
N ASP A 664 30.62 -32.33 6.32
CA ASP A 664 31.50 -32.36 5.14
C ASP A 664 32.48 -31.16 5.01
N GLY A 665 32.84 -30.55 6.16
CA GLY A 665 33.74 -29.39 6.26
C GLY A 665 33.05 -28.03 6.26
N TYR A 666 31.74 -27.97 5.99
CA TYR A 666 30.94 -26.75 6.03
C TYR A 666 30.16 -26.66 7.34
N ALA A 667 30.10 -25.47 7.92
CA ALA A 667 29.16 -25.16 8.99
C ALA A 667 27.91 -24.52 8.37
N PHE A 668 26.74 -25.08 8.67
CA PHE A 668 25.45 -24.48 8.37
C PHE A 668 24.55 -24.56 9.59
N GLU A 669 23.39 -23.93 9.53
CA GLU A 669 22.45 -23.93 10.64
C GLU A 669 21.23 -24.79 10.32
N GLU A 670 20.90 -25.66 11.27
CA GLU A 670 19.74 -26.53 11.21
C GLU A 670 18.68 -25.96 12.16
N TYR A 671 17.49 -25.71 11.61
CA TYR A 671 16.35 -25.11 12.29
C TYR A 671 15.37 -26.21 12.69
N PHE A 672 15.02 -26.26 13.96
CA PHE A 672 14.11 -27.25 14.53
C PHE A 672 12.86 -26.53 15.06
N PRO A 673 11.63 -26.84 14.60
CA PRO A 673 10.44 -26.33 15.24
C PRO A 673 10.36 -26.85 16.69
N THR A 674 9.91 -26.01 17.61
CA THR A 674 9.82 -26.33 19.06
C THR A 674 8.46 -26.04 19.68
N PHE A 675 7.68 -25.16 19.05
CA PHE A 675 6.32 -24.84 19.46
C PHE A 675 5.60 -24.15 18.31
N GLU A 676 4.33 -24.47 18.11
CA GLU A 676 3.43 -23.70 17.27
C GLU A 676 2.10 -23.52 18.01
N GLY A 677 1.58 -22.30 18.01
CA GLY A 677 0.35 -21.95 18.69
C GLY A 677 0.33 -20.49 19.14
N ALA A 678 -0.56 -20.16 20.07
CA ALA A 678 -0.67 -18.81 20.63
C ALA A 678 0.24 -18.63 21.85
N LEU A 679 0.94 -17.50 21.89
CA LEU A 679 1.62 -17.00 23.07
C LEU A 679 0.69 -15.98 23.76
N LEU A 680 0.56 -16.06 25.07
CA LEU A 680 -0.19 -15.11 25.89
C LEU A 680 0.75 -14.46 26.90
N PHE A 681 0.80 -13.12 26.91
CA PHE A 681 1.65 -12.31 27.77
C PHE A 681 0.82 -11.37 28.65
N LYS A 682 1.35 -11.02 29.82
CA LYS A 682 0.97 -9.84 30.58
C LYS A 682 2.05 -8.79 30.34
N ILE A 683 1.66 -7.59 29.90
CA ILE A 683 2.59 -6.52 29.53
C ILE A 683 2.19 -5.26 30.30
N THR A 684 3.07 -4.76 31.18
CA THR A 684 2.79 -3.58 32.02
C THR A 684 4.02 -2.70 32.21
N PRO A 685 3.85 -1.38 32.43
CA PRO A 685 4.96 -0.48 32.76
C PRO A 685 5.72 -0.85 34.04
N GLU A 686 5.07 -1.54 34.99
CA GLU A 686 5.61 -1.92 36.29
C GLU A 686 6.27 -3.31 36.28
N ASP A 687 5.53 -4.36 35.94
CA ASP A 687 6.01 -5.76 36.01
C ASP A 687 6.80 -6.19 34.75
N GLY A 688 6.76 -5.39 33.68
CA GLY A 688 7.40 -5.69 32.41
C GLY A 688 6.63 -6.69 31.54
N ILE A 689 7.34 -7.67 30.96
CA ILE A 689 6.82 -8.63 29.97
C ILE A 689 6.85 -10.05 30.56
N GLU A 690 5.71 -10.51 31.09
CA GLU A 690 5.53 -11.87 31.63
C GLU A 690 4.85 -12.77 30.59
N LEU A 691 5.43 -13.94 30.28
CA LEU A 691 4.73 -14.97 29.50
C LEU A 691 3.76 -15.71 30.43
N VAL A 692 2.46 -15.54 30.20
CA VAL A 692 1.37 -16.06 31.04
C VAL A 692 1.04 -17.50 30.70
N ASP A 693 1.00 -17.86 29.41
CA ASP A 693 0.70 -19.21 28.92
C ASP A 693 1.16 -19.44 27.45
N LYS A 694 1.11 -20.70 27.00
CA LYS A 694 1.37 -21.16 25.62
C LYS A 694 0.26 -22.12 25.17
N ILE A 695 -0.72 -21.61 24.43
CA ILE A 695 -1.89 -22.40 23.99
C ILE A 695 -1.62 -22.99 22.60
N THR A 696 -1.56 -24.31 22.47
CA THR A 696 -1.40 -24.97 21.17
C THR A 696 -2.63 -25.78 20.75
N HIS A 697 -2.85 -25.86 19.44
CA HIS A 697 -3.81 -26.73 18.78
C HIS A 697 -3.17 -28.02 18.22
N GLN A 698 -1.84 -28.07 18.16
CA GLN A 698 -1.07 -29.23 17.71
C GLN A 698 -1.19 -30.42 18.67
N LYS A 699 -1.05 -31.64 18.11
CA LYS A 699 -1.01 -32.89 18.90
C LYS A 699 0.40 -33.24 19.36
N ASN A 700 1.36 -33.17 18.43
CA ASN A 700 2.80 -33.34 18.67
C ASN A 700 3.51 -32.09 18.10
N ALA A 701 4.24 -31.34 18.92
CA ALA A 701 4.87 -30.07 18.51
C ALA A 701 6.33 -30.21 18.01
N GLU A 702 6.87 -31.44 17.96
CA GLU A 702 8.33 -31.68 17.95
C GLU A 702 8.91 -32.25 16.64
N GLU A 703 8.10 -32.66 15.66
CA GLU A 703 8.59 -33.17 14.35
C GLU A 703 7.93 -32.49 13.15
N TYR A 704 6.59 -32.51 13.04
CA TYR A 704 5.85 -31.87 11.94
C TYR A 704 4.52 -31.28 12.45
N PRO A 705 4.30 -29.96 12.39
CA PRO A 705 3.00 -29.36 12.72
C PRO A 705 1.94 -29.70 11.67
N GLU A 706 0.72 -30.00 12.11
CA GLU A 706 -0.47 -30.14 11.26
C GLU A 706 -0.94 -28.74 10.85
N TRP A 707 -0.88 -28.37 9.56
CA TRP A 707 -1.26 -27.01 9.11
C TRP A 707 -2.73 -26.68 9.43
N GLU A 708 -3.61 -27.69 9.46
CA GLU A 708 -5.01 -27.52 9.86
C GLU A 708 -5.15 -27.08 11.34
N ALA A 709 -4.14 -27.35 12.15
CA ALA A 709 -4.04 -26.99 13.57
C ALA A 709 -3.26 -25.69 13.83
N GLU A 710 -2.77 -24.99 12.80
CA GLU A 710 -2.15 -23.66 12.97
C GLU A 710 -3.18 -22.67 13.55
N ILE A 711 -2.91 -22.07 14.71
CA ILE A 711 -3.80 -21.07 15.30
C ILE A 711 -3.73 -19.78 14.47
N ARG A 712 -4.85 -19.38 13.88
CA ARG A 712 -4.95 -18.18 13.04
C ARG A 712 -5.35 -16.94 13.83
N ARG A 713 -6.25 -17.04 14.81
CA ARG A 713 -6.72 -15.90 15.63
C ARG A 713 -7.04 -16.25 17.08
N LEU A 714 -7.05 -15.21 17.91
CA LEU A 714 -7.42 -15.18 19.32
C LEU A 714 -8.59 -14.19 19.48
N VAL A 715 -9.58 -14.50 20.32
CA VAL A 715 -10.66 -13.57 20.71
C VAL A 715 -11.15 -13.90 22.12
N ALA A 716 -11.43 -12.92 22.97
CA ALA A 716 -11.97 -13.13 24.31
C ALA A 716 -13.45 -12.75 24.43
N VAL A 717 -14.15 -13.47 25.30
CA VAL A 717 -15.50 -13.14 25.79
C VAL A 717 -15.52 -13.39 27.30
N ASP A 718 -15.68 -12.32 28.07
CA ASP A 718 -15.33 -12.25 29.48
C ASP A 718 -13.91 -12.82 29.73
N ASN A 719 -13.71 -13.47 30.88
CA ASN A 719 -12.46 -14.12 31.29
C ASN A 719 -12.15 -15.43 30.52
N THR A 720 -12.69 -15.59 29.31
CA THR A 720 -12.52 -16.80 28.49
C THR A 720 -11.95 -16.42 27.13
N LEU A 721 -10.71 -16.86 26.89
CA LEU A 721 -10.00 -16.70 25.64
C LEU A 721 -10.35 -17.86 24.70
N TYR A 722 -10.62 -17.55 23.45
CA TYR A 722 -10.90 -18.52 22.39
C TYR A 722 -9.80 -18.46 21.33
N THR A 723 -9.17 -19.60 21.05
CA THR A 723 -8.20 -19.77 19.96
C THR A 723 -8.84 -20.55 18.82
N PHE A 724 -8.58 -20.14 17.58
CA PHE A 724 -9.11 -20.76 16.37
C PHE A 724 -7.99 -21.18 15.43
N SER A 725 -8.02 -22.44 14.97
CA SER A 725 -7.32 -22.91 13.77
C SER A 725 -8.34 -23.36 12.73
N TYR A 726 -7.88 -23.78 11.55
CA TYR A 726 -8.74 -24.31 10.50
C TYR A 726 -9.61 -25.50 10.98
N ASN A 727 -9.08 -26.41 11.82
CA ASN A 727 -9.79 -27.63 12.26
C ASN A 727 -10.40 -27.60 13.67
N GLN A 728 -10.07 -26.64 14.54
CA GLN A 728 -10.59 -26.64 15.92
C GLN A 728 -10.65 -25.24 16.55
N MET A 729 -11.58 -25.08 17.50
CA MET A 729 -11.64 -23.98 18.46
C MET A 729 -11.35 -24.53 19.85
N LYS A 730 -10.51 -23.87 20.65
CA LYS A 730 -10.38 -24.13 22.09
C LYS A 730 -10.87 -22.94 22.90
N ALA A 731 -11.47 -23.22 24.06
CA ALA A 731 -11.82 -22.23 25.07
C ALA A 731 -10.92 -22.39 26.29
N PHE A 732 -10.27 -21.30 26.70
CA PHE A 732 -9.28 -21.25 27.77
C PHE A 732 -9.76 -20.27 28.86
N ASP A 733 -9.83 -20.74 30.10
CA ASP A 733 -10.19 -19.88 31.24
C ASP A 733 -8.94 -19.15 31.73
N LEU A 734 -8.96 -17.81 31.63
CA LEU A 734 -7.82 -16.94 31.96
C LEU A 734 -7.47 -16.95 33.46
N LYS A 735 -8.41 -17.32 34.33
CA LYS A 735 -8.24 -17.35 35.79
C LYS A 735 -7.78 -18.71 36.28
N GLN A 736 -8.24 -19.79 35.64
CA GLN A 736 -7.80 -21.16 35.93
C GLN A 736 -6.50 -21.53 35.19
N LYS A 737 -6.12 -20.75 34.16
CA LYS A 737 -4.99 -21.02 33.24
C LYS A 737 -5.03 -22.43 32.64
N GLN A 738 -6.18 -22.81 32.08
CA GLN A 738 -6.36 -24.10 31.42
C GLN A 738 -7.41 -24.06 30.30
N VAL A 739 -7.26 -24.96 29.33
CA VAL A 739 -8.29 -25.25 28.33
C VAL A 739 -9.47 -25.95 29.02
N ILE A 740 -10.64 -25.32 29.00
CA ILE A 740 -11.88 -25.82 29.60
C ILE A 740 -12.82 -26.50 28.59
N GLN A 741 -12.61 -26.27 27.28
CA GLN A 741 -13.36 -26.91 26.20
C GLN A 741 -12.53 -26.96 24.91
N SER A 742 -12.72 -28.01 24.11
CA SER A 742 -12.16 -28.13 22.75
C SER A 742 -13.25 -28.60 21.79
N VAL A 743 -13.39 -27.89 20.67
CA VAL A 743 -14.45 -28.08 19.68
C VAL A 743 -13.79 -28.31 18.32
N ASN A 744 -13.90 -29.52 17.81
CA ASN A 744 -13.53 -29.80 16.41
C ASN A 744 -14.50 -29.04 15.49
N LEU A 745 -13.96 -28.34 14.50
CA LEU A 745 -14.74 -27.74 13.42
C LEU A 745 -15.02 -28.81 12.34
N PRO A 746 -16.05 -28.64 11.49
CA PRO A 746 -16.21 -29.46 10.29
C PRO A 746 -15.01 -29.30 9.35
N ASP A 747 -14.79 -30.26 8.46
CA ASP A 747 -13.83 -30.11 7.36
C ASP A 747 -14.12 -28.82 6.55
N ILE A 748 -13.08 -28.23 5.94
CA ILE A 748 -13.26 -27.03 5.09
C ILE A 748 -14.08 -27.41 3.85
N SER A 749 -15.05 -26.56 3.50
CA SER A 749 -15.89 -26.74 2.32
C SER A 749 -15.14 -26.42 1.01
N TYR A 750 -14.14 -27.22 0.65
CA TYR A 750 -13.52 -27.17 -0.68
C TYR A 750 -14.50 -27.62 -1.76
N ASP A 751 -15.10 -26.66 -2.47
CA ASP A 751 -15.72 -26.92 -3.76
C ASP A 751 -14.64 -27.38 -4.77
N ARG A 752 -15.02 -28.30 -5.68
CA ARG A 752 -14.14 -28.94 -6.70
C ARG A 752 -14.78 -28.88 -8.08
#